data_AF-A0A960LRB1-F1
#
_entry.id   AF-A0A960LRB1-F1
#
_cell.length_a   1.000
_cell.length_b   1.000
_cell.length_c   1.000
_cell.angle_alpha   90.00
_cell.angle_beta   90.00
_cell.angle_gamma   90.00
#
_symmetry.space_group_name_H-M   'P 1'
#
loop_
_entity.id
_entity.type
_entity.pdbx_description
1 polymer ?
#
loop_
_entity_poly.entity_id
_entity_poly.type
_entity_poly.pdbx_seq_one_letter_code
_entity_poly.pdbx_strand_id
1 'polypeptide(L)'
;MKSRYLIACLFAMVSIANAEELTLIADGKSDYVIAVSGQSADPAKISEAAALLQSCLARATGVTLPIVPESETPEGQPAIFLGRTEAAKGAGLPVDEVTGWGFLHRVAGKNVFLVGEEDPAHELDPSKQGYSGYSGTYKAVTRFLEDQVGVRFLLPGEMGVHVPKRDGLAIDSSLDVSWSPSFTFVGRRVSPYSGEHEYDPYAIANHYFGRYSSDSKTFWMGGSHTWNVFVPREKYLESHPEYFSLFKGKRDFHKRNILCLSQPAVLDLLVAGVVEKMDEGYEMVMLGQSDGYIECECEACQAIHPDIGEKLWITHRKVAKRVAELRPGKKVVLSSYITTTKSPLSFDSFPDNVVIMTNRYSPAWFEAWKPFPTPRIVYVPEWLRTWPRVPPRFAVNMVRLWKENDVIVVYMGGGLDQPGSSWGLNGPSYYAFGKAMEDPSRDADELEREYVEASFGAAAEPMAAFFTAMHRRMEVRQLFDRHETGNPDRRYRGFPFEMYPSDYHAHFFPPQILNEMDRQLARARELVDTDEARARLELVEAEFRYLHSVASTYHVFRAYQVAPTLPLFDALAEQVENYHRTYDSLYPEGKALSPGGYRKLRTPFGTGWPSGTRPMEKVVGPPFDWDFAKLRESGELPNPIIEPRIRGGEILKPYGAADERVGQTDGDVRIDPRTGAPEDQ
;
A
#
# COMPACT_ATOMS: atom_id res chain seq x y z
N MET A 1 56.19 -34.01 -31.01
CA MET A 1 55.18 -32.94 -30.91
C MET A 1 54.64 -32.89 -29.49
N LYS A 2 55.19 -32.03 -28.63
CA LYS A 2 54.63 -31.67 -27.31
C LYS A 2 54.50 -30.16 -27.32
N SER A 3 53.28 -29.65 -27.52
CA SER A 3 53.02 -28.20 -27.56
C SER A 3 52.81 -27.69 -26.14
N ARG A 4 53.64 -26.73 -25.73
CA ARG A 4 53.51 -25.94 -24.51
C ARG A 4 52.63 -24.73 -24.84
N TYR A 5 51.48 -24.59 -24.18
CA TYR A 5 50.74 -23.32 -24.17
C TYR A 5 50.95 -22.67 -22.80
N LEU A 6 51.72 -21.57 -22.80
CA LEU A 6 51.80 -20.60 -21.72
C LEU A 6 50.46 -19.86 -21.67
N ILE A 7 49.76 -19.90 -20.53
CA ILE A 7 48.68 -18.96 -20.23
C ILE A 7 49.33 -17.75 -19.59
N ALA A 8 49.38 -16.64 -20.31
CA ALA A 8 49.75 -15.34 -19.77
C ALA A 8 48.52 -14.71 -19.12
N CYS A 9 48.49 -14.65 -17.79
CA CYS A 9 47.51 -13.85 -17.05
C CYS A 9 47.83 -12.37 -17.25
N LEU A 10 47.09 -11.68 -18.11
CA LEU A 10 47.02 -10.22 -18.10
C LEU A 10 46.30 -9.79 -16.81
N PHE A 11 47.05 -9.30 -15.82
CA PHE A 11 46.49 -8.45 -14.78
C PHE A 11 46.13 -7.11 -15.42
N ALA A 12 44.84 -6.90 -15.70
CA ALA A 12 44.33 -5.56 -15.93
C ALA A 12 44.42 -4.82 -14.58
N MET A 13 45.44 -3.96 -14.42
CA MET A 13 45.43 -2.93 -13.39
C MET A 13 44.26 -1.99 -13.72
N VAL A 14 43.13 -2.20 -13.06
CA VAL A 14 42.10 -1.17 -12.94
C VAL A 14 42.73 -0.06 -12.10
N SER A 15 43.14 1.03 -12.74
CA SER A 15 43.39 2.28 -12.02
C SER A 15 42.08 2.67 -11.35
N ILE A 16 42.02 2.49 -10.04
CA ILE A 16 41.03 3.14 -9.20
C ILE A 16 41.37 4.63 -9.33
N ALA A 17 40.63 5.35 -10.17
CA ALA A 17 40.64 6.80 -10.12
C ALA A 17 40.21 7.17 -8.71
N ASN A 18 41.09 7.79 -7.93
CA ASN A 18 40.67 8.44 -6.70
C ASN A 18 39.66 9.52 -7.12
N ALA A 19 38.38 9.31 -6.79
CA ALA A 19 37.39 10.37 -6.92
C ALA A 19 37.88 11.54 -6.06
N GLU A 20 38.00 12.72 -6.67
CA GLU A 20 38.34 13.93 -5.93
C GLU A 20 37.16 14.24 -5.00
N GLU A 21 37.43 14.43 -3.71
CA GLU A 21 36.37 14.63 -2.70
C GLU A 21 36.11 16.12 -2.45
N LEU A 22 34.84 16.50 -2.36
CA LEU A 22 34.40 17.82 -1.88
C LEU A 22 34.06 17.73 -0.39
N THR A 23 34.89 18.34 0.45
CA THR A 23 34.64 18.41 1.89
C THR A 23 33.58 19.46 2.20
N LEU A 24 32.49 19.04 2.83
CA LEU A 24 31.40 19.91 3.31
C LEU A 24 31.60 20.26 4.78
N ILE A 25 32.00 19.29 5.60
CA ILE A 25 32.18 19.45 7.06
C ILE A 25 33.48 18.75 7.45
N ALA A 26 34.36 19.45 8.16
CA ALA A 26 35.60 18.89 8.71
C ALA A 26 35.96 19.57 10.04
N ASP A 27 36.60 18.84 10.94
CA ASP A 27 37.10 19.34 12.23
C ASP A 27 36.04 20.10 13.05
N GLY A 28 34.79 19.61 13.01
CA GLY A 28 33.65 20.22 13.70
C GLY A 28 33.24 21.60 13.18
N LYS A 29 33.62 21.94 11.94
CA LYS A 29 33.34 23.23 11.30
C LYS A 29 32.91 23.06 9.85
N SER A 30 32.28 24.10 9.31
CA SER A 30 31.94 24.20 7.89
C SER A 30 31.77 25.66 7.50
N ASP A 31 32.22 25.99 6.30
CA ASP A 31 31.97 27.28 5.66
C ASP A 31 30.67 27.28 4.85
N TYR A 32 29.99 26.13 4.75
CA TYR A 32 28.78 25.97 3.93
C TYR A 32 27.54 26.56 4.59
N VAL A 33 26.64 27.07 3.74
CA VAL A 33 25.26 27.37 4.09
C VAL A 33 24.30 26.48 3.29
N ILE A 34 23.09 26.30 3.79
CA ILE A 34 21.98 25.72 3.04
C ILE A 34 21.20 26.89 2.43
N ALA A 35 21.29 27.04 1.10
CA ALA A 35 20.66 28.14 0.37
C ALA A 35 19.34 27.67 -0.26
N VAL A 36 18.24 28.32 0.08
CA VAL A 36 16.88 27.92 -0.33
C VAL A 36 16.37 28.81 -1.46
N SER A 37 15.79 28.21 -2.51
CA SER A 37 15.17 28.96 -3.61
C SER A 37 14.10 29.93 -3.12
N GLY A 38 14.18 31.18 -3.60
CA GLY A 38 13.17 32.21 -3.32
C GLY A 38 11.92 32.13 -4.21
N GLN A 39 11.92 31.27 -5.22
CA GLN A 39 10.90 31.19 -6.27
C GLN A 39 10.05 29.91 -6.23
N SER A 40 10.08 29.18 -5.11
CA SER A 40 9.31 27.94 -4.98
C SER A 40 7.81 28.17 -5.14
N ALA A 41 7.14 27.28 -5.88
CA ALA A 41 5.68 27.21 -5.94
C ALA A 41 5.04 26.79 -4.60
N ASP A 42 5.86 26.27 -3.68
CA ASP A 42 5.50 25.94 -2.30
C ASP A 42 6.71 26.15 -1.36
N PRO A 43 6.88 27.36 -0.79
CA PRO A 43 8.00 27.68 0.09
C PRO A 43 8.02 26.88 1.40
N ALA A 44 6.87 26.38 1.87
CA ALA A 44 6.80 25.60 3.11
C ALA A 44 7.50 24.24 2.94
N LYS A 45 7.23 23.53 1.83
CA LYS A 45 7.91 22.26 1.48
C LYS A 45 9.42 22.38 1.48
N ILE A 46 9.96 23.42 0.82
CA ILE A 46 11.41 23.57 0.73
C ILE A 46 12.01 23.97 2.09
N SER A 47 11.30 24.77 2.87
CA SER A 47 11.74 25.12 4.23
C SER A 47 11.81 23.89 5.14
N GLU A 48 10.85 22.98 5.07
CA GLU A 48 10.88 21.71 5.81
C GLU A 48 12.00 20.78 5.32
N ALA A 49 12.23 20.70 4.00
CA ALA A 49 13.36 19.95 3.45
C ALA A 49 14.71 20.51 3.94
N ALA A 50 14.87 21.84 3.98
CA ALA A 50 16.06 22.49 4.50
C ALA A 50 16.27 22.20 5.99
N ALA A 51 15.20 22.25 6.80
CA ALA A 51 15.24 21.91 8.22
C ALA A 51 15.61 20.44 8.45
N LEU A 52 15.08 19.52 7.63
CA LEU A 52 15.45 18.11 7.70
C LEU A 52 16.94 17.89 7.39
N LEU A 53 17.44 18.52 6.32
CA LEU A 53 18.87 18.46 5.95
C LEU A 53 19.75 18.97 7.09
N GLN A 54 19.47 20.17 7.60
CA GLN A 54 20.21 20.78 8.70
C GLN A 54 20.20 19.89 9.95
N SER A 55 19.03 19.40 10.35
CA SER A 55 18.86 18.55 11.54
C SER A 55 19.66 17.25 11.41
N CYS A 56 19.60 16.59 10.25
CA CYS A 56 20.34 15.35 10.03
C CYS A 56 21.87 15.59 9.99
N LEU A 57 22.33 16.66 9.35
CA LEU A 57 23.76 17.03 9.33
C LEU A 57 24.28 17.35 10.73
N ALA A 58 23.50 18.10 11.53
CA ALA A 58 23.85 18.43 12.91
C ALA A 58 23.86 17.19 13.81
N ARG A 59 22.89 16.27 13.66
CA ARG A 59 22.86 15.01 14.41
C ARG A 59 24.01 14.09 14.04
N ALA A 60 24.40 14.06 12.76
CA ALA A 60 25.48 13.21 12.26
C ALA A 60 26.87 13.73 12.65
N THR A 61 27.12 15.02 12.46
CA THR A 61 28.47 15.62 12.56
C THR A 61 28.68 16.55 13.75
N GLY A 62 27.60 16.96 14.43
CA GLY A 62 27.64 18.00 15.46
C GLY A 62 27.67 19.44 14.92
N VAL A 63 27.65 19.63 13.60
CA VAL A 63 27.74 20.95 12.95
C VAL A 63 26.38 21.37 12.38
N THR A 64 25.88 22.53 12.80
CA THR A 64 24.66 23.13 12.26
C THR A 64 25.01 24.14 11.16
N LEU A 65 24.65 23.84 9.91
CA LEU A 65 24.82 24.77 8.79
C LEU A 65 23.70 25.83 8.80
N PRO A 66 23.99 27.13 8.60
CA PRO A 66 22.95 28.15 8.49
C PRO A 66 22.02 27.89 7.30
N ILE A 67 20.71 28.13 7.47
CA ILE A 67 19.75 28.15 6.36
C ILE A 67 19.52 29.61 5.98
N VAL A 68 19.69 29.95 4.69
CA VAL A 68 19.52 31.31 4.16
C VAL A 68 18.71 31.29 2.87
N PRO A 69 17.96 32.36 2.54
CA PRO A 69 17.45 32.56 1.19
C PRO A 69 18.60 32.62 0.18
N GLU A 70 18.42 32.09 -1.03
CA GLU A 70 19.49 32.09 -2.04
C GLU A 70 20.02 33.50 -2.34
N SER A 71 19.15 34.52 -2.28
CA SER A 71 19.48 35.93 -2.48
C SER A 71 20.40 36.52 -1.42
N GLU A 72 20.49 35.88 -0.26
CA GLU A 72 21.33 36.29 0.87
C GLU A 72 22.61 35.44 0.97
N THR A 73 22.85 34.54 0.02
CA THR A 73 24.08 33.74 -0.04
C THR A 73 25.27 34.68 -0.29
N PRO A 74 26.24 34.77 0.63
CA PRO A 74 27.38 35.67 0.45
C PRO A 74 28.25 35.28 -0.76
N GLU A 75 28.75 36.29 -1.46
CA GLU A 75 29.56 36.08 -2.66
C GLU A 75 30.81 35.23 -2.36
N GLY A 76 31.01 34.15 -3.13
CA GLY A 76 32.13 33.24 -2.96
C GLY A 76 32.00 32.25 -1.79
N GLN A 77 30.94 32.33 -0.98
CA GLN A 77 30.66 31.33 0.06
C GLN A 77 30.11 30.05 -0.58
N PRO A 78 30.67 28.87 -0.27
CA PRO A 78 30.12 27.62 -0.79
C PRO A 78 28.76 27.31 -0.16
N ALA A 79 27.86 26.70 -0.93
CA ALA A 79 26.51 26.42 -0.47
C ALA A 79 25.95 25.10 -0.99
N ILE A 80 24.99 24.55 -0.22
CA ILE A 80 24.08 23.49 -0.64
C ILE A 80 22.77 24.16 -1.05
N PHE A 81 22.54 24.29 -2.36
CA PHE A 81 21.36 24.92 -2.94
C PHE A 81 20.20 23.93 -3.03
N LEU A 82 19.03 24.33 -2.51
CA LEU A 82 17.80 23.54 -2.51
C LEU A 82 16.75 24.16 -3.43
N GLY A 83 16.24 23.35 -4.36
CA GLY A 83 15.19 23.72 -5.31
C GLY A 83 15.69 24.29 -6.63
N ARG A 84 14.77 24.77 -7.46
CA ARG A 84 15.07 25.44 -8.74
C ARG A 84 15.63 26.85 -8.51
N THR A 85 16.86 26.93 -8.00
CA THR A 85 17.58 28.18 -7.69
C THR A 85 18.10 28.86 -8.96
N GLU A 86 18.28 30.17 -8.91
CA GLU A 86 18.95 30.92 -9.98
C GLU A 86 20.42 30.50 -10.08
N ALA A 87 21.05 30.12 -8.96
CA ALA A 87 22.39 29.54 -8.94
C ALA A 87 22.47 28.23 -9.72
N ALA A 88 21.47 27.34 -9.60
CA ALA A 88 21.41 26.09 -10.38
C ALA A 88 21.28 26.37 -11.88
N LYS A 89 20.40 27.31 -12.28
CA LYS A 89 20.27 27.75 -13.68
C LYS A 89 21.57 28.35 -14.21
N GLY A 90 22.20 29.24 -13.43
CA GLY A 90 23.46 29.89 -13.77
C GLY A 90 24.63 28.92 -13.90
N ALA A 91 24.61 27.81 -13.16
CA ALA A 91 25.54 26.69 -13.31
C ALA A 91 25.22 25.76 -14.50
N GLY A 92 24.19 26.06 -15.30
CA GLY A 92 23.83 25.33 -16.51
C GLY A 92 23.08 24.01 -16.26
N LEU A 93 22.46 23.84 -15.09
CA LEU A 93 21.69 22.63 -14.78
C LEU A 93 20.35 22.62 -15.52
N PRO A 94 19.87 21.46 -15.99
CA PRO A 94 18.57 21.32 -16.66
C PRO A 94 17.41 21.32 -15.66
N VAL A 95 17.26 22.40 -14.89
CA VAL A 95 16.30 22.47 -13.77
C VAL A 95 14.84 22.31 -14.21
N ASP A 96 14.53 22.70 -15.45
CA ASP A 96 13.18 22.62 -16.04
C ASP A 96 12.85 21.23 -16.60
N GLU A 97 13.83 20.35 -16.77
CA GLU A 97 13.63 18.96 -17.22
C GLU A 97 13.24 18.03 -16.06
N VAL A 98 13.57 18.42 -14.83
CA VAL A 98 13.23 17.66 -13.61
C VAL A 98 11.78 17.92 -13.25
N THR A 99 10.92 16.91 -13.38
CA THR A 99 9.46 17.05 -13.20
C THR A 99 8.90 16.08 -12.16
N GLY A 100 7.79 16.45 -11.53
CA GLY A 100 7.10 15.64 -10.54
C GLY A 100 8.00 15.31 -9.33
N TRP A 101 8.03 14.03 -8.94
CA TRP A 101 8.91 13.55 -7.87
C TRP A 101 10.38 13.34 -8.32
N GLY A 102 10.71 13.65 -9.57
CA GLY A 102 12.09 13.58 -10.05
C GLY A 102 13.01 14.55 -9.31
N PHE A 103 14.30 14.24 -9.29
CA PHE A 103 15.31 15.10 -8.71
C PHE A 103 16.64 15.05 -9.46
N LEU A 104 17.51 16.00 -9.12
CA LEU A 104 18.88 16.10 -9.59
C LEU A 104 19.81 16.45 -8.43
N HIS A 105 20.93 15.73 -8.34
CA HIS A 105 22.09 16.09 -7.52
C HIS A 105 23.25 16.46 -8.43
N ARG A 106 23.88 17.60 -8.16
CA ARG A 106 25.04 18.06 -8.91
C ARG A 106 26.04 18.73 -8.00
N VAL A 107 27.32 18.46 -8.21
CA VAL A 107 28.40 19.33 -7.72
C VAL A 107 28.89 20.18 -8.90
N ALA A 108 28.97 21.50 -8.71
CA ALA A 108 29.65 22.39 -9.64
C ALA A 108 30.58 23.33 -8.87
N GLY A 109 31.89 23.14 -9.04
CA GLY A 109 32.90 23.81 -8.22
C GLY A 109 32.78 23.38 -6.76
N LYS A 110 32.50 24.34 -5.86
CA LYS A 110 32.27 24.07 -4.42
C LYS A 110 30.79 24.03 -4.05
N ASN A 111 29.89 24.13 -5.01
CA ASN A 111 28.45 24.19 -4.74
C ASN A 111 27.80 22.84 -4.98
N VAL A 112 26.89 22.47 -4.09
CA VAL A 112 26.06 21.27 -4.20
C VAL A 112 24.64 21.72 -4.53
N PHE A 113 24.01 21.10 -5.52
CA PHE A 113 22.65 21.43 -5.96
C PHE A 113 21.76 20.21 -5.75
N LEU A 114 20.70 20.38 -4.95
CA LEU A 114 19.65 19.39 -4.75
C LEU A 114 18.35 19.97 -5.34
N VAL A 115 18.08 19.63 -6.59
CA VAL A 115 17.03 20.26 -7.40
C VAL A 115 15.87 19.30 -7.60
N GLY A 116 14.65 19.78 -7.45
CA GLY A 116 13.44 19.11 -7.91
C GLY A 116 12.31 20.09 -8.17
N GLU A 117 11.13 19.56 -8.52
CA GLU A 117 9.94 20.36 -8.78
C GLU A 117 8.96 20.31 -7.59
N GLU A 118 8.34 21.45 -7.32
CA GLU A 118 7.34 21.60 -6.26
C GLU A 118 5.98 21.73 -6.92
N ASP A 119 5.08 20.80 -6.58
CA ASP A 119 3.67 20.96 -6.94
C ASP A 119 3.14 22.24 -6.28
N PRO A 120 2.46 23.14 -7.03
CA PRO A 120 1.97 24.40 -6.49
C PRO A 120 1.12 24.20 -5.24
N ALA A 121 1.24 25.13 -4.29
CA ALA A 121 0.36 25.13 -3.14
C ALA A 121 -1.11 25.24 -3.59
N HIS A 122 -1.90 24.21 -3.33
CA HIS A 122 -3.34 24.24 -3.55
C HIS A 122 -4.04 24.79 -2.30
N GLU A 123 -5.07 25.64 -2.48
CA GLU A 123 -5.97 25.98 -1.36
C GLU A 123 -6.63 24.69 -0.87
N LEU A 124 -6.16 24.21 0.28
CA LEU A 124 -6.73 23.03 0.91
C LEU A 124 -8.12 23.38 1.43
N ASP A 125 -9.12 22.63 1.01
CA ASP A 125 -10.41 22.62 1.67
C ASP A 125 -10.18 22.17 3.14
N PRO A 126 -10.46 23.01 4.16
CA PRO A 126 -10.20 22.67 5.55
C PRO A 126 -10.96 21.41 6.03
N SER A 127 -12.01 21.02 5.31
CA SER A 127 -12.78 19.78 5.55
C SER A 127 -12.17 18.53 4.90
N LYS A 128 -11.20 18.70 3.99
CA LYS A 128 -10.49 17.61 3.31
C LYS A 128 -9.09 17.46 3.88
N GLN A 129 -8.94 16.47 4.77
CA GLN A 129 -7.68 16.12 5.39
C GLN A 129 -6.71 15.49 4.37
N GLY A 130 -5.57 16.15 4.13
CA GLY A 130 -4.39 15.57 3.48
C GLY A 130 -3.66 16.56 2.58
N TYR A 131 -2.38 16.82 2.87
CA TYR A 131 -1.52 17.51 1.90
C TYR A 131 -1.29 16.58 0.70
N SER A 132 -1.51 17.11 -0.49
CA SER A 132 -1.30 16.40 -1.74
C SER A 132 -0.50 17.29 -2.67
N GLY A 133 0.68 16.81 -3.01
CA GLY A 133 1.51 17.42 -4.02
C GLY A 133 2.90 16.87 -3.90
N TYR A 134 3.57 16.76 -5.02
CA TYR A 134 4.95 16.31 -5.03
C TYR A 134 5.91 17.41 -4.57
N SER A 135 7.05 16.97 -4.04
CA SER A 135 8.24 17.79 -3.83
C SER A 135 9.45 17.00 -4.27
N GLY A 136 9.89 17.23 -5.50
CA GLY A 136 11.14 16.71 -6.00
C GLY A 136 12.31 17.21 -5.16
N THR A 137 12.28 18.45 -4.64
CA THR A 137 13.37 18.99 -3.82
C THR A 137 13.48 18.29 -2.47
N TYR A 138 12.36 18.05 -1.79
CA TYR A 138 12.35 17.26 -0.55
C TYR A 138 12.85 15.84 -0.84
N LYS A 139 12.40 15.25 -1.96
CA LYS A 139 12.90 13.95 -2.40
C LYS A 139 14.43 13.98 -2.64
N ALA A 140 14.95 15.02 -3.28
CA ALA A 140 16.38 15.25 -3.47
C ALA A 140 17.13 15.29 -2.13
N VAL A 141 16.61 16.02 -1.14
CA VAL A 141 17.20 16.09 0.21
C VAL A 141 17.22 14.72 0.87
N THR A 142 16.10 13.99 0.90
CA THR A 142 16.07 12.65 1.51
C THR A 142 17.06 11.71 0.86
N ARG A 143 17.18 11.73 -0.47
CA ARG A 143 18.14 10.91 -1.19
C ARG A 143 19.59 11.30 -0.89
N PHE A 144 19.89 12.60 -0.82
CA PHE A 144 21.23 13.07 -0.46
C PHE A 144 21.62 12.61 0.94
N LEU A 145 20.70 12.70 1.90
CA LEU A 145 20.90 12.20 3.26
C LEU A 145 21.14 10.69 3.29
N GLU A 146 20.44 9.91 2.46
CA GLU A 146 20.63 8.46 2.39
C GLU A 146 21.96 8.05 1.79
N ASP A 147 22.34 8.65 0.66
CA ASP A 147 23.51 8.24 -0.12
C ASP A 147 24.81 8.83 0.44
N GLN A 148 24.79 10.11 0.84
CA GLN A 148 26.00 10.85 1.22
C GLN A 148 26.23 10.85 2.73
N VAL A 149 25.16 10.90 3.53
CA VAL A 149 25.25 10.94 5.00
C VAL A 149 25.03 9.57 5.63
N GLY A 150 24.29 8.66 4.97
CA GLY A 150 23.96 7.34 5.49
C GLY A 150 22.72 7.33 6.40
N VAL A 151 21.90 8.37 6.35
CA VAL A 151 20.61 8.42 7.08
C VAL A 151 19.70 7.29 6.57
N ARG A 152 18.85 6.72 7.43
CA ARG A 152 17.81 5.78 7.02
C ARG A 152 16.46 6.17 7.61
N PHE A 153 15.47 6.30 6.74
CA PHE A 153 14.08 6.58 7.12
C PHE A 153 13.33 5.25 7.22
N LEU A 154 13.32 4.66 8.41
CA LEU A 154 12.92 3.27 8.66
C LEU A 154 11.44 3.16 9.01
N LEU A 155 10.96 4.11 9.81
CA LEU A 155 9.56 4.21 10.21
C LEU A 155 9.13 5.68 10.20
N PRO A 156 7.82 5.95 10.27
CA PRO A 156 7.31 7.31 10.40
C PRO A 156 7.82 8.03 11.66
N GLY A 157 8.07 9.33 11.54
CA GLY A 157 8.40 10.23 12.65
C GLY A 157 9.84 10.10 13.17
N GLU A 158 10.18 10.93 14.16
CA GLU A 158 11.56 11.13 14.61
C GLU A 158 12.25 9.83 15.06
N MET A 159 11.55 9.01 15.85
CA MET A 159 12.06 7.71 16.32
C MET A 159 12.26 6.72 15.16
N GLY A 160 11.66 6.95 14.00
CA GLY A 160 11.86 6.17 12.79
C GLY A 160 13.05 6.58 11.92
N VAL A 161 13.79 7.63 12.29
CA VAL A 161 14.95 8.12 11.51
C VAL A 161 16.26 7.71 12.20
N HIS A 162 17.05 6.87 11.53
CA HIS A 162 18.42 6.55 11.93
C HIS A 162 19.39 7.55 11.31
N VAL A 163 20.19 8.23 12.14
CA VAL A 163 21.26 9.14 11.69
C VAL A 163 22.59 8.61 12.22
N PRO A 164 23.53 8.19 11.34
CA PRO A 164 24.82 7.69 11.78
C PRO A 164 25.70 8.83 12.29
N LYS A 165 26.59 8.53 13.25
CA LYS A 165 27.64 9.47 13.67
C LYS A 165 28.76 9.53 12.64
N ARG A 166 29.28 10.75 12.41
CA ARG A 166 30.32 11.05 11.43
C ARG A 166 31.26 12.11 12.00
N ASP A 167 32.57 11.93 11.84
CA ASP A 167 33.57 12.94 12.26
C ASP A 167 33.63 14.14 11.29
N GLY A 168 33.16 13.94 10.06
CA GLY A 168 33.07 14.94 9.00
C GLY A 168 32.21 14.43 7.84
N LEU A 169 32.00 15.28 6.84
CA LEU A 169 31.26 14.94 5.63
C LEU A 169 32.04 15.41 4.41
N ALA A 170 32.44 14.45 3.59
CA ALA A 170 32.97 14.66 2.25
C ALA A 170 32.12 13.86 1.26
N ILE A 171 31.91 14.43 0.08
CA ILE A 171 31.12 13.82 -1.01
C ILE A 171 31.95 13.77 -2.29
N ASP A 172 31.54 12.97 -3.26
CA ASP A 172 32.18 12.93 -4.58
C ASP A 172 32.06 14.30 -5.28
N SER A 173 33.19 14.94 -5.62
CA SER A 173 33.18 16.23 -6.33
C SER A 173 32.67 16.12 -7.78
N SER A 174 32.57 14.90 -8.30
CA SER A 174 31.99 14.60 -9.61
C SER A 174 30.53 14.15 -9.54
N LEU A 175 29.87 14.28 -8.37
CA LEU A 175 28.47 13.91 -8.18
C LEU A 175 27.56 14.54 -9.25
N ASP A 176 27.00 13.67 -10.08
CA ASP A 176 26.04 14.00 -11.13
C ASP A 176 25.01 12.88 -11.21
N VAL A 177 23.87 13.08 -10.54
CA VAL A 177 22.77 12.12 -10.49
C VAL A 177 21.50 12.81 -10.92
N SER A 178 20.75 12.18 -11.83
CA SER A 178 19.37 12.53 -12.13
C SER A 178 18.51 11.29 -11.98
N TRP A 179 17.34 11.46 -11.38
CA TRP A 179 16.41 10.37 -11.15
C TRP A 179 14.98 10.81 -11.40
N SER A 180 14.18 9.91 -11.97
CA SER A 180 12.76 10.09 -12.20
C SER A 180 11.99 8.85 -11.74
N PRO A 181 10.79 8.99 -11.16
CA PRO A 181 10.06 7.86 -10.62
C PRO A 181 9.59 6.88 -11.71
N SER A 182 9.75 5.58 -11.44
CA SER A 182 9.19 4.53 -12.29
C SER A 182 7.66 4.45 -12.23
N PHE A 183 7.06 4.92 -11.13
CA PHE A 183 5.62 4.93 -10.89
C PHE A 183 5.16 6.36 -10.62
N THR A 184 4.12 6.81 -11.32
CA THR A 184 3.59 8.17 -11.19
C THR A 184 3.12 8.47 -9.78
N PHE A 185 2.53 7.49 -9.09
CA PHE A 185 2.25 7.55 -7.64
C PHE A 185 1.99 6.15 -7.05
N VAL A 186 2.21 6.02 -5.74
CA VAL A 186 2.09 4.80 -4.93
C VAL A 186 1.19 5.09 -3.73
N GLY A 187 -0.11 4.84 -3.89
CA GLY A 187 -1.10 4.90 -2.81
C GLY A 187 -2.02 6.12 -2.78
N ARG A 188 -3.01 6.05 -1.89
CA ARG A 188 -4.10 7.02 -1.74
C ARG A 188 -3.78 8.17 -0.77
N ARG A 189 -2.96 7.91 0.26
CA ARG A 189 -2.60 8.87 1.33
C ARG A 189 -1.09 8.79 1.55
N VAL A 190 -0.44 9.96 1.62
CA VAL A 190 1.02 10.11 1.75
C VAL A 190 1.47 9.90 3.19
N SER A 191 0.73 10.45 4.15
CA SER A 191 1.16 10.46 5.55
C SER A 191 0.56 9.29 6.35
N PRO A 192 1.39 8.56 7.14
CA PRO A 192 1.02 7.58 8.17
C PRO A 192 0.40 8.23 9.43
N TYR A 193 0.34 9.56 9.48
CA TYR A 193 -0.21 10.34 10.59
C TYR A 193 -1.49 11.02 10.17
N SER A 194 -2.62 10.55 10.71
CA SER A 194 -3.90 11.07 10.29
C SER A 194 -4.17 12.49 10.73
N GLY A 195 -4.69 13.29 9.80
CA GLY A 195 -5.31 14.58 10.11
C GLY A 195 -4.33 15.73 10.29
N GLU A 196 -3.03 15.47 10.23
CA GLU A 196 -2.00 16.52 10.26
C GLU A 196 -1.39 16.72 8.87
N HIS A 197 -1.15 17.98 8.54
CA HIS A 197 -0.56 18.43 7.28
C HIS A 197 0.98 18.30 7.29
N GLU A 198 1.51 17.26 7.95
CA GLU A 198 2.95 17.10 8.17
C GLU A 198 3.57 16.29 7.02
N TYR A 199 4.63 16.83 6.41
CA TYR A 199 5.43 16.10 5.44
C TYR A 199 6.27 15.09 6.19
N ASP A 200 5.87 13.82 6.12
CA ASP A 200 6.65 12.76 6.73
C ASP A 200 7.86 12.41 5.85
N PRO A 201 9.10 12.64 6.31
CA PRO A 201 10.30 12.23 5.57
C PRO A 201 10.29 10.75 5.20
N TYR A 202 9.67 9.90 6.02
CA TYR A 202 9.55 8.47 5.75
C TYR A 202 8.82 8.19 4.44
N ALA A 203 7.67 8.82 4.22
CA ALA A 203 6.86 8.57 3.03
C ALA A 203 7.58 9.03 1.75
N ILE A 204 8.26 10.17 1.82
CA ILE A 204 9.02 10.75 0.71
C ILE A 204 10.25 9.89 0.40
N ALA A 205 11.05 9.55 1.41
CA ALA A 205 12.25 8.73 1.25
C ALA A 205 11.94 7.32 0.74
N ASN A 206 10.77 6.77 1.09
CA ASN A 206 10.34 5.42 0.72
C ASN A 206 9.27 5.40 -0.39
N HIS A 207 9.17 6.43 -1.23
CA HIS A 207 8.37 6.44 -2.48
C HIS A 207 6.89 6.20 -2.29
N TYR A 208 6.36 6.52 -1.11
CA TYR A 208 4.94 6.48 -0.83
C TYR A 208 4.26 7.76 -1.30
N PHE A 209 4.38 7.99 -2.60
CA PHE A 209 3.84 9.15 -3.29
C PHE A 209 2.32 9.04 -3.38
N GLY A 210 1.59 9.95 -2.77
CA GLY A 210 0.13 10.05 -2.91
C GLY A 210 -0.24 11.15 -3.88
N ARG A 211 -1.17 10.85 -4.80
CA ARG A 211 -1.70 11.83 -5.78
C ARG A 211 -3.23 11.75 -5.91
N TYR A 212 -3.90 11.33 -4.83
CA TYR A 212 -5.34 11.06 -4.79
C TYR A 212 -6.15 12.17 -4.07
N SER A 213 -5.71 13.42 -4.10
CA SER A 213 -6.60 14.49 -3.64
C SER A 213 -7.47 14.99 -4.78
N SER A 214 -8.59 15.59 -4.44
CA SER A 214 -9.34 16.44 -5.37
C SER A 214 -8.51 17.59 -5.94
N ASP A 215 -7.34 17.87 -5.35
CA ASP A 215 -6.63 19.14 -5.45
C ASP A 215 -5.50 19.02 -6.48
N SER A 216 -4.77 17.89 -6.49
CA SER A 216 -3.74 17.58 -7.50
C SER A 216 -4.28 17.26 -8.90
N LYS A 217 -5.61 17.16 -9.05
CA LYS A 217 -6.35 16.88 -10.30
C LYS A 217 -5.74 15.80 -11.20
N THR A 218 -5.06 14.81 -10.63
CA THR A 218 -4.35 13.81 -11.43
C THR A 218 -5.25 12.66 -11.83
N PHE A 219 -5.96 12.10 -10.86
CA PHE A 219 -6.82 10.96 -11.08
C PHE A 219 -8.11 11.09 -10.29
N TRP A 220 -9.24 11.18 -10.98
CA TRP A 220 -10.54 11.08 -10.38
C TRP A 220 -11.05 9.64 -10.42
N MET A 221 -11.08 8.96 -9.27
CA MET A 221 -11.58 7.57 -9.18
C MET A 221 -13.06 7.50 -8.77
N GLY A 222 -13.64 8.55 -8.19
CA GLY A 222 -15.07 8.64 -7.88
C GLY A 222 -15.65 7.44 -7.10
N GLY A 223 -14.84 6.81 -6.23
CA GLY A 223 -15.24 5.62 -5.47
C GLY A 223 -15.14 4.28 -6.22
N SER A 224 -14.44 4.23 -7.36
CA SER A 224 -14.17 3.05 -8.22
C SER A 224 -15.37 2.46 -8.97
N HIS A 225 -16.60 2.87 -8.65
CA HIS A 225 -17.84 2.44 -9.32
C HIS A 225 -18.61 3.66 -9.83
N THR A 226 -18.00 4.39 -10.77
CA THR A 226 -18.40 5.75 -11.17
C THR A 226 -19.70 5.82 -11.96
N TRP A 227 -20.23 4.71 -12.45
CA TRP A 227 -21.58 4.67 -13.03
C TRP A 227 -22.65 5.18 -12.06
N ASN A 228 -22.47 4.93 -10.76
CA ASN A 228 -23.33 5.45 -9.67
C ASN A 228 -23.33 6.99 -9.59
N VAL A 229 -22.26 7.62 -10.03
CA VAL A 229 -22.09 9.07 -10.00
C VAL A 229 -22.58 9.70 -11.30
N PHE A 230 -22.32 9.06 -12.44
CA PHE A 230 -22.68 9.60 -13.76
C PHE A 230 -24.14 9.36 -14.13
N VAL A 231 -24.70 8.23 -13.72
CA VAL A 231 -26.10 7.87 -13.93
C VAL A 231 -26.73 7.51 -12.58
N PRO A 232 -26.88 8.47 -11.66
CA PRO A 232 -27.40 8.21 -10.33
C PRO A 232 -28.84 7.73 -10.41
N ARG A 233 -29.10 6.64 -9.70
CA ARG A 233 -30.40 5.95 -9.69
C ARG A 233 -31.51 6.85 -9.19
N GLU A 234 -31.24 7.61 -8.15
CA GLU A 234 -32.14 8.55 -7.49
C GLU A 234 -32.63 9.65 -8.45
N LYS A 235 -31.85 9.93 -9.51
CA LYS A 235 -32.18 10.94 -10.53
C LYS A 235 -32.95 10.37 -11.72
N TYR A 236 -32.60 9.16 -12.16
CA TYR A 236 -33.05 8.65 -13.46
C TYR A 236 -34.04 7.49 -13.38
N LEU A 237 -34.17 6.77 -12.27
CA LEU A 237 -34.98 5.53 -12.25
C LEU A 237 -36.47 5.76 -12.51
N GLU A 238 -37.05 6.84 -11.97
CA GLU A 238 -38.48 7.12 -12.11
C GLU A 238 -38.83 7.59 -13.52
N SER A 239 -38.01 8.48 -14.10
CA SER A 239 -38.25 9.10 -15.40
C SER A 239 -37.71 8.28 -16.58
N HIS A 240 -36.64 7.50 -16.35
CA HIS A 240 -35.93 6.71 -17.35
C HIS A 240 -35.58 5.31 -16.83
N PRO A 241 -36.59 4.51 -16.42
CA PRO A 241 -36.34 3.16 -15.90
C PRO A 241 -35.56 2.30 -16.91
N GLU A 242 -35.71 2.54 -18.21
CA GLU A 242 -35.03 1.84 -19.29
C GLU A 242 -33.50 1.94 -19.26
N TYR A 243 -32.93 2.94 -18.58
CA TYR A 243 -31.48 3.09 -18.37
C TYR A 243 -30.91 1.99 -17.47
N PHE A 244 -31.74 1.36 -16.66
CA PHE A 244 -31.34 0.36 -15.68
C PHE A 244 -31.64 -1.05 -16.19
N SER A 245 -30.85 -2.01 -15.74
CA SER A 245 -30.92 -3.40 -16.20
C SER A 245 -32.27 -4.04 -15.89
N LEU A 246 -32.84 -4.75 -16.86
CA LEU A 246 -33.99 -5.62 -16.65
C LEU A 246 -33.49 -6.93 -16.01
N PHE A 247 -34.08 -7.33 -14.89
CA PHE A 247 -33.80 -8.61 -14.25
C PHE A 247 -35.07 -9.14 -13.60
N LYS A 248 -35.42 -10.40 -13.87
CA LYS A 248 -36.67 -11.03 -13.46
C LYS A 248 -37.90 -10.16 -13.74
N GLY A 249 -37.92 -9.54 -14.93
CA GLY A 249 -39.01 -8.68 -15.40
C GLY A 249 -39.08 -7.29 -14.74
N LYS A 250 -38.14 -6.91 -13.86
CA LYS A 250 -38.12 -5.60 -13.17
C LYS A 250 -36.83 -4.84 -13.46
N ARG A 251 -36.93 -3.51 -13.60
CA ARG A 251 -35.77 -2.60 -13.73
C ARG A 251 -35.33 -1.98 -12.41
N ASP A 252 -36.24 -2.00 -11.44
CA ASP A 252 -35.96 -1.81 -10.03
C ASP A 252 -36.01 -3.18 -9.32
N PHE A 253 -34.88 -3.89 -9.31
CA PHE A 253 -34.79 -5.19 -8.63
C PHE A 253 -33.74 -5.24 -7.52
N HIS A 254 -32.81 -4.28 -7.50
CA HIS A 254 -31.76 -4.20 -6.48
C HIS A 254 -31.38 -2.74 -6.24
N LYS A 255 -30.93 -2.41 -5.02
CA LYS A 255 -30.39 -1.08 -4.67
C LYS A 255 -29.08 -0.72 -5.39
N ARG A 256 -28.54 -1.62 -6.21
CA ARG A 256 -27.28 -1.40 -6.94
C ARG A 256 -27.65 -0.78 -8.28
N ASN A 257 -26.92 0.26 -8.68
CA ASN A 257 -27.21 0.99 -9.90
C ASN A 257 -26.59 0.31 -11.11
N ILE A 258 -27.23 -0.76 -11.60
CA ILE A 258 -26.72 -1.58 -12.71
C ILE A 258 -27.38 -1.12 -14.01
N LEU A 259 -26.59 -0.62 -14.95
CA LEU A 259 -27.08 0.03 -16.18
C LEU A 259 -27.31 -0.94 -17.33
N CYS A 260 -28.32 -0.65 -18.16
CA CYS A 260 -28.63 -1.39 -19.38
C CYS A 260 -27.73 -0.92 -20.54
N LEU A 261 -26.79 -1.77 -20.95
CA LEU A 261 -25.74 -1.41 -21.91
C LEU A 261 -26.23 -1.19 -23.35
N SER A 262 -27.44 -1.64 -23.67
CA SER A 262 -28.06 -1.42 -24.98
C SER A 262 -28.65 -0.02 -25.15
N GLN A 263 -28.76 0.79 -24.10
CA GLN A 263 -29.37 2.12 -24.19
C GLN A 263 -28.38 3.18 -24.68
N PRO A 264 -28.63 3.84 -25.82
CA PRO A 264 -27.73 4.88 -26.32
C PRO A 264 -27.58 6.06 -25.35
N ALA A 265 -28.66 6.48 -24.69
CA ALA A 265 -28.61 7.59 -23.74
C ALA A 265 -27.73 7.29 -22.51
N VAL A 266 -27.63 6.02 -22.09
CA VAL A 266 -26.69 5.62 -21.03
C VAL A 266 -25.25 5.85 -21.48
N LEU A 267 -24.92 5.48 -22.72
CA LEU A 267 -23.59 5.74 -23.29
C LEU A 267 -23.28 7.24 -23.32
N ASP A 268 -24.24 8.08 -23.73
CA ASP A 268 -24.10 9.53 -23.74
C ASP A 268 -23.86 10.12 -22.35
N LEU A 269 -24.59 9.65 -21.34
CA LEU A 269 -24.42 10.10 -19.96
C LEU A 269 -23.05 9.70 -19.38
N LEU A 270 -22.56 8.49 -19.68
CA LEU A 270 -21.23 8.05 -19.27
C LEU A 270 -20.13 8.90 -19.92
N VAL A 271 -20.26 9.21 -21.23
CA VAL A 271 -19.32 10.10 -21.93
C VAL A 271 -19.35 11.50 -21.31
N ALA A 272 -20.54 12.07 -21.11
CA ALA A 272 -20.71 13.39 -20.53
C ALA A 272 -20.10 13.50 -19.13
N GLY A 273 -20.36 12.53 -18.26
CA GLY A 273 -19.82 12.50 -16.90
C GLY A 273 -18.29 12.39 -16.87
N VAL A 274 -17.69 11.60 -17.76
CA VAL A 274 -16.22 11.51 -17.87
C VAL A 274 -15.63 12.83 -18.36
N VAL A 275 -16.21 13.44 -19.39
CA VAL A 275 -15.76 14.73 -19.96
C VAL A 275 -15.89 15.86 -18.96
N GLU A 276 -16.99 15.91 -18.19
CA GLU A 276 -17.19 16.90 -17.13
C GLU A 276 -16.02 16.90 -16.12
N LYS A 277 -15.58 15.71 -15.68
CA LYS A 277 -14.44 15.62 -14.76
C LYS A 277 -13.12 16.00 -15.43
N MET A 278 -12.94 15.70 -16.71
CA MET A 278 -11.77 16.19 -17.44
C MET A 278 -11.75 17.73 -17.56
N ASP A 279 -12.92 18.35 -17.72
CA ASP A 279 -13.08 19.81 -17.78
C ASP A 279 -12.84 20.50 -16.43
N GLU A 280 -13.04 19.79 -15.31
CA GLU A 280 -12.59 20.21 -13.99
C GLU A 280 -11.06 20.15 -13.78
N GLY A 281 -10.32 19.75 -14.82
CA GLY A 281 -8.86 19.69 -14.83
C GLY A 281 -8.27 18.29 -14.65
N TYR A 282 -9.09 17.24 -14.46
CA TYR A 282 -8.53 15.91 -14.20
C TYR A 282 -7.77 15.33 -15.40
N GLU A 283 -6.56 14.78 -15.19
CA GLU A 283 -5.78 14.11 -16.25
C GLU A 283 -6.30 12.71 -16.56
N MET A 284 -6.68 11.97 -15.52
CA MET A 284 -7.24 10.63 -15.61
C MET A 284 -8.59 10.57 -14.93
N VAL A 285 -9.57 9.90 -15.55
CA VAL A 285 -10.92 9.75 -15.00
C VAL A 285 -11.36 8.29 -15.07
N MET A 286 -11.83 7.76 -13.95
CA MET A 286 -12.33 6.39 -13.84
C MET A 286 -13.71 6.24 -14.51
N LEU A 287 -13.82 5.23 -15.36
CA LEU A 287 -15.08 4.65 -15.83
C LEU A 287 -15.19 3.24 -15.25
N GLY A 288 -15.78 3.16 -14.06
CA GLY A 288 -15.95 1.93 -13.31
C GLY A 288 -17.40 1.47 -13.30
N GLN A 289 -17.65 0.26 -13.78
CA GLN A 289 -18.95 -0.40 -13.71
C GLN A 289 -19.38 -0.61 -12.25
N SER A 290 -20.68 -0.71 -12.04
CA SER A 290 -21.27 -0.87 -10.70
C SER A 290 -20.87 -2.20 -10.05
N ASP A 291 -20.64 -2.15 -8.73
CA ASP A 291 -20.22 -3.33 -7.97
C ASP A 291 -21.28 -4.44 -7.98
N GLY A 292 -20.81 -5.69 -8.02
CA GLY A 292 -21.64 -6.87 -8.12
C GLY A 292 -22.63 -6.83 -9.29
N TYR A 293 -22.12 -6.47 -10.47
CA TYR A 293 -22.84 -6.41 -11.73
C TYR A 293 -23.70 -7.66 -11.98
N ILE A 294 -24.90 -7.43 -12.49
CA ILE A 294 -25.90 -8.44 -12.82
C ILE A 294 -26.29 -8.19 -14.26
N GLU A 295 -26.35 -9.26 -15.04
CA GLU A 295 -26.63 -9.15 -16.45
C GLU A 295 -28.06 -8.68 -16.73
N CYS A 296 -28.21 -7.75 -17.67
CA CYS A 296 -29.51 -7.31 -18.15
C CYS A 296 -30.15 -8.36 -19.07
N GLU A 297 -31.37 -8.77 -18.76
CA GLU A 297 -32.13 -9.79 -19.49
C GLU A 297 -32.89 -9.24 -20.71
N CYS A 298 -32.81 -7.93 -21.00
CA CYS A 298 -33.49 -7.40 -22.18
C CYS A 298 -32.85 -7.89 -23.48
N GLU A 299 -33.67 -8.17 -24.49
CA GLU A 299 -33.24 -8.74 -25.78
C GLU A 299 -32.10 -7.95 -26.42
N ALA A 300 -32.21 -6.62 -26.43
CA ALA A 300 -31.19 -5.74 -27.00
C ALA A 300 -29.83 -5.82 -26.28
N CYS A 301 -29.82 -6.00 -24.95
CA CYS A 301 -28.57 -6.13 -24.19
C CYS A 301 -28.01 -7.55 -24.28
N GLN A 302 -28.87 -8.56 -24.43
CA GLN A 302 -28.47 -9.94 -24.71
C GLN A 302 -27.82 -10.08 -26.08
N ALA A 303 -28.32 -9.36 -27.09
CA ALA A 303 -27.78 -9.38 -28.44
C ALA A 303 -26.37 -8.75 -28.59
N ILE A 304 -25.84 -8.05 -27.58
CA ILE A 304 -24.51 -7.42 -27.65
C ILE A 304 -23.41 -8.49 -27.77
N HIS A 305 -23.43 -9.49 -26.88
CA HIS A 305 -22.46 -10.59 -26.82
C HIS A 305 -22.94 -11.66 -25.82
N PRO A 306 -22.64 -12.96 -25.93
CA PRO A 306 -23.02 -13.94 -24.89
C PRO A 306 -22.24 -13.81 -23.57
N ASP A 307 -20.97 -13.36 -23.60
CA ASP A 307 -20.15 -13.16 -22.41
C ASP A 307 -20.40 -11.77 -21.76
N ILE A 308 -20.69 -11.76 -20.46
CA ILE A 308 -20.99 -10.54 -19.66
C ILE A 308 -19.81 -9.57 -19.65
N GLY A 309 -18.59 -10.08 -19.45
CA GLY A 309 -17.37 -9.26 -19.41
C GLY A 309 -17.14 -8.57 -20.75
N GLU A 310 -17.42 -9.26 -21.84
CA GLU A 310 -17.28 -8.69 -23.18
C GLU A 310 -18.29 -7.58 -23.47
N LYS A 311 -19.54 -7.68 -22.98
CA LYS A 311 -20.51 -6.57 -23.10
C LYS A 311 -19.99 -5.29 -22.45
N LEU A 312 -19.35 -5.44 -21.28
CA LEU A 312 -18.74 -4.34 -20.54
C LEU A 312 -17.55 -3.76 -21.32
N TRP A 313 -16.67 -4.61 -21.86
CA TRP A 313 -15.54 -4.17 -22.66
C TRP A 313 -15.94 -3.41 -23.91
N ILE A 314 -16.93 -3.91 -24.67
CA ILE A 314 -17.47 -3.23 -25.84
C ILE A 314 -18.00 -1.84 -25.46
N THR A 315 -18.75 -1.74 -24.35
CA THR A 315 -19.30 -0.47 -23.88
C THR A 315 -18.19 0.50 -23.46
N HIS A 316 -17.25 0.06 -22.62
CA HIS A 316 -16.14 0.88 -22.17
C HIS A 316 -15.28 1.38 -23.33
N ARG A 317 -15.02 0.52 -24.32
CA ARG A 317 -14.29 0.91 -25.54
C ARG A 317 -15.03 1.98 -26.34
N LYS A 318 -16.37 1.91 -26.45
CA LYS A 318 -17.18 2.94 -27.11
C LYS A 318 -17.10 4.29 -26.39
N VAL A 319 -17.17 4.29 -25.05
CA VAL A 319 -17.00 5.53 -24.26
C VAL A 319 -15.60 6.10 -24.47
N ALA A 320 -14.56 5.27 -24.33
CA ALA A 320 -13.16 5.70 -24.47
C ALA A 320 -12.87 6.35 -25.83
N LYS A 321 -13.42 5.79 -26.93
CA LYS A 321 -13.30 6.37 -28.28
C LYS A 321 -13.89 7.78 -28.37
N ARG A 322 -15.13 7.97 -27.89
CA ARG A 322 -15.79 9.28 -27.90
C ARG A 322 -15.07 10.28 -27.00
N VAL A 323 -14.55 9.84 -25.85
CA VAL A 323 -13.76 10.70 -24.97
C VAL A 323 -12.44 11.12 -25.63
N ALA A 324 -11.77 10.23 -26.37
CA ALA A 324 -10.53 10.56 -27.08
C ALA A 324 -10.74 11.66 -28.14
N GLU A 325 -11.88 11.65 -28.82
CA GLU A 325 -12.27 12.70 -29.78
C GLU A 325 -12.57 14.03 -29.09
N LEU A 326 -13.27 14.00 -27.95
CA LEU A 326 -13.70 15.21 -27.25
C LEU A 326 -12.58 15.86 -26.43
N ARG A 327 -11.69 15.06 -25.83
CA ARG A 327 -10.60 15.52 -24.96
C ARG A 327 -9.28 14.79 -25.29
N PRO A 328 -8.62 15.15 -26.40
CA PRO A 328 -7.32 14.59 -26.75
C PRO A 328 -6.30 14.76 -25.61
N GLY A 329 -5.49 13.74 -25.35
CA GLY A 329 -4.45 13.75 -24.31
C GLY A 329 -4.90 13.28 -22.93
N LYS A 330 -6.19 13.40 -22.59
CA LYS A 330 -6.75 12.92 -21.31
C LYS A 330 -6.93 11.40 -21.31
N LYS A 331 -6.89 10.75 -20.13
CA LYS A 331 -6.99 9.29 -20.01
C LYS A 331 -8.28 8.82 -19.34
N VAL A 332 -8.84 7.73 -19.84
CA VAL A 332 -9.96 7.00 -19.22
C VAL A 332 -9.42 5.75 -18.56
N VAL A 333 -9.64 5.62 -17.26
CA VAL A 333 -9.24 4.44 -16.49
C VAL A 333 -10.41 3.45 -16.48
N LEU A 334 -10.19 2.24 -16.98
CA LEU A 334 -11.20 1.17 -17.01
C LEU A 334 -10.88 0.12 -15.95
N SER A 335 -11.91 -0.38 -15.26
CA SER A 335 -11.75 -1.41 -14.23
C SER A 335 -11.77 -2.82 -14.84
N SER A 336 -10.66 -3.55 -14.70
CA SER A 336 -10.56 -5.01 -14.82
C SER A 336 -10.77 -5.62 -13.43
N TYR A 337 -12.03 -5.90 -13.09
CA TYR A 337 -12.44 -6.35 -11.76
C TYR A 337 -13.62 -7.32 -11.84
N ILE A 338 -13.45 -8.50 -11.23
CA ILE A 338 -14.45 -9.59 -11.17
C ILE A 338 -14.97 -9.97 -12.56
N THR A 339 -16.04 -9.34 -13.02
CA THR A 339 -16.72 -9.59 -14.30
C THR A 339 -15.86 -9.25 -15.51
N THR A 340 -14.92 -8.31 -15.37
CA THR A 340 -14.03 -7.88 -16.45
C THR A 340 -12.59 -8.32 -16.21
N THR A 341 -12.36 -9.44 -15.51
CA THR A 341 -10.98 -9.91 -15.25
C THR A 341 -10.31 -10.49 -16.49
N LYS A 342 -11.10 -11.12 -17.37
CA LYS A 342 -10.65 -11.65 -18.65
C LYS A 342 -10.46 -10.50 -19.64
N SER A 343 -9.42 -10.61 -20.47
CA SER A 343 -9.18 -9.67 -21.57
C SER A 343 -10.31 -9.74 -22.61
N PRO A 344 -10.49 -8.69 -23.42
CA PRO A 344 -11.51 -8.66 -24.46
C PRO A 344 -11.41 -9.81 -25.47
N LEU A 345 -12.57 -10.25 -25.95
CA LEU A 345 -12.75 -11.37 -26.89
C LEU A 345 -13.07 -10.89 -28.31
N SER A 346 -13.75 -9.75 -28.47
CA SER A 346 -14.28 -9.29 -29.77
C SER A 346 -13.45 -8.21 -30.46
N PHE A 347 -12.38 -7.73 -29.81
CA PHE A 347 -11.46 -6.75 -30.36
C PHE A 347 -10.05 -6.97 -29.83
N ASP A 348 -9.05 -6.43 -30.54
CA ASP A 348 -7.61 -6.62 -30.32
C ASP A 348 -6.91 -5.38 -29.73
N SER A 349 -7.64 -4.28 -29.56
CA SER A 349 -7.06 -2.99 -29.21
C SER A 349 -8.03 -2.05 -28.49
N PHE A 350 -7.52 -1.38 -27.46
CA PHE A 350 -8.14 -0.21 -26.86
C PHE A 350 -7.62 1.07 -27.52
N PRO A 351 -8.38 2.19 -27.47
CA PRO A 351 -7.84 3.49 -27.85
C PRO A 351 -6.69 3.92 -26.93
N ASP A 352 -5.75 4.72 -27.44
CA ASP A 352 -4.52 5.15 -26.73
C ASP A 352 -4.77 5.97 -25.45
N ASN A 353 -6.00 6.42 -25.23
CA ASN A 353 -6.41 7.10 -24.00
C ASN A 353 -6.82 6.14 -22.87
N VAL A 354 -6.77 4.83 -23.07
CA VAL A 354 -7.18 3.85 -22.06
C VAL A 354 -6.03 3.49 -21.11
N VAL A 355 -6.36 3.44 -19.83
CA VAL A 355 -5.52 2.86 -18.76
C VAL A 355 -6.32 1.77 -18.07
N ILE A 356 -5.72 0.59 -17.83
CA ILE A 356 -6.43 -0.52 -17.16
C ILE A 356 -6.08 -0.54 -15.68
N MET A 357 -7.09 -0.39 -14.82
CA MET A 357 -6.95 -0.65 -13.39
C MET A 357 -7.36 -2.09 -13.07
N THR A 358 -6.50 -2.85 -12.40
CA THR A 358 -6.74 -4.26 -12.10
C THR A 358 -6.41 -4.59 -10.65
N ASN A 359 -7.18 -5.48 -10.02
CA ASN A 359 -6.80 -6.11 -8.76
C ASN A 359 -6.09 -7.46 -8.95
N ARG A 360 -5.77 -7.83 -10.20
CA ARG A 360 -5.01 -9.03 -10.56
C ARG A 360 -3.65 -8.61 -11.09
N TYR A 361 -2.60 -9.23 -10.58
CA TYR A 361 -1.22 -8.90 -10.92
C TYR A 361 -0.31 -10.13 -10.87
N SER A 362 -0.81 -11.27 -11.35
CA SER A 362 -0.01 -12.48 -11.53
C SER A 362 0.67 -12.48 -12.91
N PRO A 363 1.78 -13.21 -13.08
CA PRO A 363 2.41 -13.37 -14.40
C PRO A 363 1.44 -13.88 -15.47
N ALA A 364 0.56 -14.83 -15.12
CA ALA A 364 -0.44 -15.36 -16.04
C ALA A 364 -1.48 -14.32 -16.48
N TRP A 365 -1.89 -13.44 -15.57
CA TRP A 365 -2.81 -12.35 -15.92
C TRP A 365 -2.11 -11.36 -16.86
N PHE A 366 -0.87 -10.96 -16.56
CA PHE A 366 -0.12 -10.07 -17.43
C PHE A 366 0.10 -10.64 -18.83
N GLU A 367 0.45 -11.93 -18.94
CA GLU A 367 0.62 -12.58 -20.25
C GLU A 367 -0.70 -12.61 -21.04
N ALA A 368 -1.83 -12.90 -20.39
CA ALA A 368 -3.16 -12.87 -21.03
C ALA A 368 -3.57 -11.47 -21.52
N TRP A 369 -3.00 -10.43 -20.94
CA TRP A 369 -3.27 -9.02 -21.25
C TRP A 369 -2.21 -8.36 -22.12
N LYS A 370 -1.11 -9.06 -22.43
CA LYS A 370 -0.02 -8.60 -23.30
C LYS A 370 -0.47 -8.18 -24.71
N PRO A 371 -1.47 -8.81 -25.35
CA PRO A 371 -1.99 -8.35 -26.63
C PRO A 371 -2.62 -6.94 -26.59
N PHE A 372 -2.94 -6.42 -25.40
CA PHE A 372 -3.54 -5.10 -25.19
C PHE A 372 -2.54 -4.17 -24.48
N PRO A 373 -1.60 -3.54 -25.21
CA PRO A 373 -0.58 -2.68 -24.62
C PRO A 373 -1.19 -1.35 -24.19
N THR A 374 -1.60 -1.26 -22.93
CA THR A 374 -2.08 -0.04 -22.29
C THR A 374 -1.35 0.15 -20.97
N PRO A 375 -1.09 1.39 -20.50
CA PRO A 375 -0.61 1.62 -19.15
C PRO A 375 -1.55 0.99 -18.12
N ARG A 376 -0.99 0.53 -17.00
CA ARG A 376 -1.75 -0.21 -15.98
C ARG A 376 -1.69 0.44 -14.61
N ILE A 377 -2.78 0.30 -13.87
CA ILE A 377 -2.87 0.61 -12.45
C ILE A 377 -3.11 -0.70 -11.71
N VAL A 378 -2.28 -1.04 -10.73
CA VAL A 378 -2.54 -2.20 -9.87
C VAL A 378 -3.20 -1.74 -8.57
N TYR A 379 -4.36 -2.29 -8.28
CA TYR A 379 -5.05 -2.16 -6.99
C TYR A 379 -4.55 -3.26 -6.06
N VAL A 380 -3.86 -2.85 -5.00
CA VAL A 380 -3.23 -3.73 -4.01
C VAL A 380 -4.03 -3.62 -2.69
N PRO A 381 -4.96 -4.55 -2.43
CA PRO A 381 -5.67 -4.56 -1.16
C PRO A 381 -4.78 -5.13 -0.07
N GLU A 382 -4.72 -4.44 1.07
CA GLU A 382 -4.51 -5.10 2.37
C GLU A 382 -3.12 -5.75 2.62
N TRP A 383 -2.14 -5.57 1.72
CA TRP A 383 -0.82 -6.21 1.83
C TRP A 383 -0.10 -5.95 3.16
N LEU A 384 -0.17 -4.71 3.62
CA LEU A 384 0.65 -4.22 4.74
C LEU A 384 -0.19 -3.83 5.96
N ARG A 385 -1.47 -4.23 6.03
CA ARG A 385 -2.40 -3.85 7.13
C ARG A 385 -2.18 -4.69 8.42
N THR A 386 -3.27 -4.98 9.14
CA THR A 386 -3.39 -5.45 10.54
C THR A 386 -2.52 -6.61 10.95
N TRP A 387 -2.03 -7.41 10.01
CA TRP A 387 -1.18 -8.54 10.30
C TRP A 387 -0.09 -8.68 9.25
N PRO A 388 1.11 -9.14 9.63
CA PRO A 388 2.13 -9.56 8.69
C PRO A 388 1.61 -10.60 7.69
N ARG A 389 1.63 -10.22 6.41
CA ARG A 389 1.11 -11.01 5.26
C ARG A 389 2.09 -11.08 4.10
N VAL A 390 2.93 -10.06 3.98
CA VAL A 390 3.84 -9.87 2.86
C VAL A 390 5.26 -9.76 3.42
N PRO A 391 6.16 -10.71 3.13
CA PRO A 391 7.58 -10.60 3.42
C PRO A 391 8.28 -9.68 2.38
N PRO A 392 9.45 -9.10 2.72
CA PRO A 392 10.22 -8.21 1.84
C PRO A 392 10.42 -8.75 0.43
N ARG A 393 10.85 -10.01 0.30
CA ARG A 393 11.09 -10.67 -1.00
C ARG A 393 9.91 -10.61 -1.96
N PHE A 394 8.71 -10.83 -1.46
CA PHE A 394 7.51 -10.78 -2.30
C PHE A 394 7.16 -9.38 -2.72
N ALA A 395 7.24 -8.43 -1.79
CA ALA A 395 7.02 -7.03 -2.09
C ALA A 395 7.94 -6.56 -3.23
N VAL A 396 9.25 -6.81 -3.10
CA VAL A 396 10.25 -6.45 -4.12
C VAL A 396 9.99 -7.16 -5.45
N ASN A 397 9.74 -8.48 -5.43
CA ASN A 397 9.47 -9.24 -6.66
C ASN A 397 8.20 -8.75 -7.37
N MET A 398 7.20 -8.29 -6.63
CA MET A 398 5.99 -7.75 -7.24
C MET A 398 6.22 -6.38 -7.87
N VAL A 399 7.01 -5.52 -7.23
CA VAL A 399 7.39 -4.24 -7.84
C VAL A 399 8.15 -4.46 -9.15
N ARG A 400 9.06 -5.45 -9.20
CA ARG A 400 9.74 -5.85 -10.45
C ARG A 400 8.73 -6.31 -11.51
N LEU A 401 7.83 -7.23 -11.16
CA LEU A 401 6.81 -7.71 -12.09
C LEU A 401 5.94 -6.56 -12.63
N TRP A 402 5.56 -5.61 -11.78
CA TRP A 402 4.77 -4.44 -12.17
C TRP A 402 5.54 -3.53 -13.11
N LYS A 403 6.81 -3.26 -12.82
CA LYS A 403 7.68 -2.47 -13.69
C LYS A 403 7.84 -3.10 -15.08
N GLU A 404 7.99 -4.43 -15.15
CA GLU A 404 8.12 -5.19 -16.39
C GLU A 404 6.83 -5.22 -17.24
N ASN A 405 5.68 -4.85 -16.66
CA ASN A 405 4.36 -4.97 -17.29
C ASN A 405 3.60 -3.63 -17.38
N ASP A 406 4.34 -2.52 -17.60
CA ASP A 406 3.81 -1.17 -17.84
C ASP A 406 2.84 -0.65 -16.77
N VAL A 407 3.06 -1.08 -15.51
CA VAL A 407 2.32 -0.52 -14.38
C VAL A 407 2.88 0.86 -14.08
N ILE A 408 2.02 1.88 -14.20
CA ILE A 408 2.38 3.28 -13.96
C ILE A 408 1.90 3.78 -12.59
N VAL A 409 0.93 3.10 -11.98
CA VAL A 409 0.38 3.47 -10.66
C VAL A 409 0.16 2.23 -9.82
N VAL A 410 0.56 2.32 -8.56
CA VAL A 410 0.29 1.29 -7.55
C VAL A 410 -0.69 1.87 -6.54
N TYR A 411 -1.94 1.46 -6.64
CA TYR A 411 -2.99 1.92 -5.74
C TYR A 411 -3.10 0.99 -4.53
N MET A 412 -2.54 1.42 -3.41
CA MET A 412 -2.67 0.74 -2.12
C MET A 412 -4.08 0.95 -1.55
N GLY A 413 -4.91 -0.09 -1.56
CA GLY A 413 -6.25 -0.11 -0.99
C GLY A 413 -6.19 0.14 0.53
N GLY A 414 -6.72 1.29 0.96
CA GLY A 414 -6.62 1.76 2.35
C GLY A 414 -5.52 2.81 2.58
N GLY A 415 -4.43 2.82 1.80
CA GLY A 415 -3.26 3.65 2.09
C GLY A 415 -2.42 3.12 3.26
N LEU A 416 -1.33 3.82 3.58
CA LEU A 416 -0.41 3.45 4.68
C LEU A 416 -0.95 3.78 6.08
N ASP A 417 -1.84 4.76 6.18
CA ASP A 417 -2.42 5.24 7.43
C ASP A 417 -3.85 4.76 7.62
N GLN A 418 -4.03 3.46 7.82
CA GLN A 418 -5.30 2.94 8.31
C GLN A 418 -5.14 2.57 9.77
N PRO A 419 -6.20 2.74 10.58
CA PRO A 419 -6.30 2.01 11.85
C PRO A 419 -5.91 0.56 11.60
N GLY A 420 -4.99 0.05 12.41
CA GLY A 420 -4.53 -1.32 12.29
C GLY A 420 -3.39 -1.51 11.31
N SER A 421 -2.47 -0.56 11.16
CA SER A 421 -1.25 -0.78 10.36
C SER A 421 -0.14 -1.25 11.30
N SER A 422 0.34 -2.48 11.13
CA SER A 422 1.35 -3.12 12.00
C SER A 422 2.76 -2.65 11.62
N TRP A 423 3.16 -1.46 12.05
CA TRP A 423 4.41 -0.81 11.65
C TRP A 423 5.66 -1.50 12.23
N GLY A 424 5.56 -2.08 13.42
CA GLY A 424 6.64 -2.87 14.01
C GLY A 424 6.91 -4.15 13.22
N LEU A 425 5.90 -5.00 13.06
CA LEU A 425 6.04 -6.30 12.43
C LEU A 425 6.12 -6.24 10.89
N ASN A 426 5.45 -5.29 10.23
CA ASN A 426 5.59 -5.08 8.78
C ASN A 426 6.72 -4.11 8.41
N GLY A 427 7.44 -3.54 9.38
CA GLY A 427 8.46 -2.51 9.14
C GLY A 427 9.46 -2.86 8.02
N PRO A 428 10.11 -4.05 8.04
CA PRO A 428 10.99 -4.46 6.94
C PRO A 428 10.29 -4.54 5.58
N SER A 429 9.03 -5.00 5.55
CA SER A 429 8.25 -5.13 4.32
C SER A 429 7.83 -3.77 3.77
N TYR A 430 7.42 -2.84 4.63
CA TYR A 430 7.15 -1.45 4.24
C TYR A 430 8.40 -0.78 3.68
N TYR A 431 9.54 -0.95 4.36
CA TYR A 431 10.81 -0.39 3.92
C TYR A 431 11.24 -0.96 2.56
N ALA A 432 11.29 -2.29 2.43
CA ALA A 432 11.69 -2.96 1.21
C ALA A 432 10.76 -2.65 0.02
N PHE A 433 9.45 -2.61 0.25
CA PHE A 433 8.47 -2.22 -0.78
C PHE A 433 8.74 -0.80 -1.30
N GLY A 434 8.89 0.16 -0.39
CA GLY A 434 9.13 1.55 -0.74
C GLY A 434 10.46 1.78 -1.45
N LYS A 435 11.51 1.06 -1.05
CA LYS A 435 12.81 1.11 -1.74
C LYS A 435 12.81 0.41 -3.09
N ALA A 436 12.06 -0.67 -3.25
CA ALA A 436 11.90 -1.30 -4.57
C ALA A 436 11.13 -0.41 -5.55
N MET A 437 10.21 0.43 -5.07
CA MET A 437 9.52 1.42 -5.93
C MET A 437 10.47 2.48 -6.50
N GLU A 438 11.53 2.82 -5.75
CA GLU A 438 12.62 3.68 -6.22
C GLU A 438 13.43 3.00 -7.31
N ASP A 439 13.90 1.80 -6.95
CA ASP A 439 14.85 1.01 -7.71
C ASP A 439 14.47 -0.47 -7.56
N PRO A 440 13.74 -1.02 -8.54
CA PRO A 440 13.34 -2.43 -8.51
C PRO A 440 14.52 -3.40 -8.59
N SER A 441 15.74 -2.95 -8.92
CA SER A 441 16.90 -3.84 -9.02
C SER A 441 17.48 -4.25 -7.67
N ARG A 442 17.20 -3.49 -6.60
CA ARG A 442 17.70 -3.75 -5.25
C ARG A 442 17.30 -5.12 -4.74
N ASP A 443 18.21 -5.82 -4.06
CA ASP A 443 17.93 -7.12 -3.48
C ASP A 443 17.11 -7.02 -2.18
N ALA A 444 16.17 -7.94 -2.01
CA ALA A 444 15.24 -7.91 -0.88
C ALA A 444 15.91 -8.31 0.44
N ASP A 445 16.86 -9.25 0.43
CA ASP A 445 17.57 -9.68 1.64
C ASP A 445 18.54 -8.57 2.08
N GLU A 446 19.13 -7.84 1.12
CA GLU A 446 19.92 -6.64 1.42
C GLU A 446 19.08 -5.53 2.04
N LEU A 447 17.88 -5.27 1.51
CA LEU A 447 16.94 -4.29 2.05
C LEU A 447 16.47 -4.64 3.46
N GLU A 448 16.17 -5.91 3.71
CA GLU A 448 15.79 -6.39 5.04
C GLU A 448 16.95 -6.27 6.04
N ARG A 449 18.17 -6.65 5.63
CA ARG A 449 19.36 -6.48 6.47
C ARG A 449 19.62 -5.02 6.80
N GLU A 450 19.58 -4.15 5.79
CA GLU A 450 19.75 -2.70 5.97
C GLU A 450 18.73 -2.11 6.96
N TYR A 451 17.45 -2.51 6.83
CA TYR A 451 16.42 -2.10 7.76
C TYR A 451 16.73 -2.55 9.19
N VAL A 452 17.09 -3.82 9.38
CA VAL A 452 17.33 -4.41 10.71
C VAL A 452 18.57 -3.79 11.37
N GLU A 453 19.67 -3.65 10.64
CA GLU A 453 20.92 -3.05 11.14
C GLU A 453 20.70 -1.60 11.57
N ALA A 454 20.06 -0.78 10.73
CA ALA A 454 19.80 0.62 11.05
C ALA A 454 18.72 0.80 12.13
N SER A 455 17.76 -0.12 12.23
CA SER A 455 16.69 -0.07 13.24
C SER A 455 17.19 -0.42 14.63
N PHE A 456 17.97 -1.49 14.76
CA PHE A 456 18.23 -2.14 16.04
C PHE A 456 19.70 -2.11 16.48
N GLY A 457 20.63 -1.68 15.64
CA GLY A 457 22.04 -1.50 16.01
C GLY A 457 22.65 -2.76 16.62
N ALA A 458 23.12 -2.68 17.87
CA ALA A 458 23.69 -3.82 18.59
C ALA A 458 22.75 -5.04 18.70
N ALA A 459 21.43 -4.83 18.62
CA ALA A 459 20.42 -5.89 18.62
C ALA A 459 20.06 -6.43 17.22
N ALA A 460 20.80 -6.07 16.16
CA ALA A 460 20.49 -6.46 14.80
C ALA A 460 20.48 -7.99 14.57
N GLU A 461 21.41 -8.75 15.16
CA GLU A 461 21.46 -10.21 14.98
C GLU A 461 20.19 -10.93 15.51
N PRO A 462 19.78 -10.75 16.78
CA PRO A 462 18.56 -11.40 17.23
C PRO A 462 17.32 -10.89 16.48
N MET A 463 17.26 -9.61 16.12
CA MET A 463 16.14 -9.07 15.34
C MET A 463 16.09 -9.61 13.92
N ALA A 464 17.23 -9.85 13.26
CA ALA A 464 17.28 -10.52 11.97
C ALA A 464 16.74 -11.96 12.08
N ALA A 465 17.09 -12.68 13.16
CA ALA A 465 16.56 -14.01 13.43
C ALA A 465 15.03 -13.98 13.70
N PHE A 466 14.53 -12.99 14.44
CA PHE A 466 13.11 -12.77 14.68
C PHE A 466 12.33 -12.59 13.37
N PHE A 467 12.73 -11.65 12.52
CA PHE A 467 12.06 -11.39 11.25
C PHE A 467 12.21 -12.56 10.28
N THR A 468 13.37 -13.21 10.24
CA THR A 468 13.57 -14.42 9.42
C THR A 468 12.61 -15.55 9.81
N ALA A 469 12.41 -15.79 11.11
CA ALA A 469 11.48 -16.82 11.59
C ALA A 469 10.05 -16.55 11.11
N MET A 470 9.65 -15.28 11.09
CA MET A 470 8.34 -14.84 10.63
C MET A 470 8.21 -14.88 9.09
N HIS A 471 9.13 -14.24 8.36
CA HIS A 471 9.05 -14.08 6.90
C HIS A 471 9.15 -15.41 6.16
N ARG A 472 9.99 -16.35 6.61
CA ARG A 472 10.05 -17.69 6.01
C ARG A 472 8.71 -18.43 6.07
N ARG A 473 7.90 -18.22 7.12
CA ARG A 473 6.55 -18.80 7.20
C ARG A 473 5.59 -18.15 6.20
N MET A 474 5.75 -16.85 5.94
CA MET A 474 4.92 -16.13 4.96
C MET A 474 5.28 -16.44 3.53
N GLU A 475 6.55 -16.71 3.22
CA GLU A 475 6.97 -17.15 1.89
C GLU A 475 6.30 -18.48 1.51
N VAL A 476 6.11 -19.38 2.47
CA VAL A 476 5.35 -20.63 2.26
C VAL A 476 3.92 -20.35 1.79
N ARG A 477 3.25 -19.29 2.30
CA ARG A 477 1.93 -18.86 1.83
C ARG A 477 1.92 -18.62 0.32
N GLN A 478 2.98 -18.05 -0.22
CA GLN A 478 3.04 -17.64 -1.63
C GLN A 478 3.26 -18.82 -2.56
N LEU A 479 3.90 -19.89 -2.07
CA LEU A 479 3.96 -21.16 -2.80
C LEU A 479 2.59 -21.81 -2.96
N PHE A 480 1.65 -21.48 -2.08
CA PHE A 480 0.27 -21.94 -2.09
C PHE A 480 -0.70 -21.00 -2.84
N ASP A 481 -0.38 -19.71 -2.93
CA ASP A 481 -1.13 -18.67 -3.67
C ASP A 481 -0.91 -18.79 -5.21
N ARG A 482 -0.69 -20.01 -5.72
CA ARG A 482 -0.24 -20.29 -7.10
C ARG A 482 -1.22 -19.86 -8.20
N HIS A 483 -2.42 -19.42 -7.86
CA HIS A 483 -3.40 -18.94 -8.83
C HIS A 483 -4.11 -17.72 -8.24
N GLU A 484 -3.78 -16.54 -8.79
CA GLU A 484 -4.51 -15.28 -8.64
C GLU A 484 -4.30 -14.50 -7.32
N THR A 485 -3.16 -13.84 -7.19
CA THR A 485 -3.01 -12.79 -6.17
C THR A 485 -3.96 -11.62 -6.50
N GLY A 486 -5.00 -11.48 -5.65
CA GLY A 486 -6.01 -10.42 -5.68
C GLY A 486 -7.43 -10.74 -5.17
N ASN A 487 -7.68 -11.89 -4.53
CA ASN A 487 -8.98 -12.51 -4.14
C ASN A 487 -10.15 -11.56 -3.71
N PRO A 488 -11.47 -11.80 -4.00
CA PRO A 488 -12.14 -13.05 -4.39
C PRO A 488 -12.84 -12.99 -5.76
N ASP A 489 -12.50 -13.93 -6.64
CA ASP A 489 -13.61 -14.59 -7.33
C ASP A 489 -14.11 -15.68 -6.38
N ARG A 490 -15.40 -15.70 -6.06
CA ARG A 490 -16.03 -16.72 -5.19
C ARG A 490 -15.94 -18.13 -5.80
N ARG A 491 -15.43 -18.27 -7.03
CA ARG A 491 -15.57 -19.47 -7.86
C ARG A 491 -14.27 -20.18 -8.28
N TYR A 492 -13.08 -19.71 -7.92
CA TYR A 492 -11.84 -20.40 -8.33
C TYR A 492 -11.05 -20.93 -7.14
N ARG A 493 -11.03 -22.27 -7.05
CA ARG A 493 -10.53 -23.08 -5.93
C ARG A 493 -9.09 -23.54 -6.19
N GLY A 494 -8.23 -23.33 -5.21
CA GLY A 494 -6.88 -23.90 -5.12
C GLY A 494 -6.31 -23.88 -3.71
N PHE A 495 -6.72 -22.88 -2.90
CA PHE A 495 -6.58 -22.83 -1.45
C PHE A 495 -7.96 -22.49 -0.83
N PRO A 496 -8.38 -23.10 0.29
CA PRO A 496 -9.68 -22.81 0.88
C PRO A 496 -9.67 -21.38 1.44
N PHE A 497 -10.23 -20.43 0.68
CA PHE A 497 -10.40 -19.03 1.08
C PHE A 497 -11.45 -18.82 2.19
N GLU A 498 -11.94 -19.91 2.78
CA GLU A 498 -12.70 -19.94 4.03
C GLU A 498 -11.77 -20.29 5.21
N MET A 499 -10.49 -19.89 5.16
CA MET A 499 -9.65 -19.89 6.35
C MET A 499 -10.18 -18.83 7.31
N TYR A 500 -10.73 -19.28 8.43
CA TYR A 500 -11.06 -18.42 9.54
C TYR A 500 -9.77 -17.73 10.03
N PRO A 501 -9.87 -16.56 10.69
CA PRO A 501 -8.71 -15.98 11.36
C PRO A 501 -7.93 -17.02 12.20
N SER A 502 -8.62 -18.00 12.79
CA SER A 502 -8.02 -19.14 13.49
C SER A 502 -7.12 -20.03 12.64
N ASP A 503 -7.48 -20.32 11.39
CA ASP A 503 -6.66 -21.10 10.46
C ASP A 503 -5.38 -20.34 10.08
N TYR A 504 -5.51 -19.04 9.79
CA TYR A 504 -4.37 -18.20 9.40
C TYR A 504 -3.33 -18.14 10.51
N HIS A 505 -3.74 -17.74 11.72
CA HIS A 505 -2.82 -17.54 12.83
C HIS A 505 -2.19 -18.86 13.28
N ALA A 506 -2.98 -19.93 13.40
CA ALA A 506 -2.45 -21.23 13.80
C ALA A 506 -1.49 -21.82 12.75
N HIS A 507 -1.75 -21.61 11.45
CA HIS A 507 -0.88 -22.13 10.41
C HIS A 507 0.44 -21.35 10.31
N PHE A 508 0.40 -20.02 10.28
CA PHE A 508 1.60 -19.22 10.05
C PHE A 508 2.46 -19.03 11.30
N PHE A 509 1.85 -19.06 12.48
CA PHE A 509 2.52 -18.84 13.77
C PHE A 509 2.35 -20.06 14.70
N PRO A 510 2.91 -21.23 14.35
CA PRO A 510 2.90 -22.39 15.25
C PRO A 510 3.75 -22.12 16.51
N PRO A 511 3.53 -22.87 17.61
CA PRO A 511 4.21 -22.62 18.89
C PRO A 511 5.74 -22.56 18.78
N GLN A 512 6.35 -23.38 17.92
CA GLN A 512 7.80 -23.34 17.68
C GLN A 512 8.28 -21.97 17.15
N ILE A 513 7.52 -21.35 16.26
CA ILE A 513 7.87 -20.04 15.68
C ILE A 513 7.63 -18.94 16.69
N LEU A 514 6.53 -18.99 17.43
CA LEU A 514 6.26 -18.05 18.53
C LEU A 514 7.37 -18.07 19.58
N ASN A 515 7.77 -19.26 20.04
CA ASN A 515 8.84 -19.43 21.02
C ASN A 515 10.22 -18.99 20.50
N GLU A 516 10.49 -19.16 19.21
CA GLU A 516 11.72 -18.65 18.58
C GLU A 516 11.72 -17.12 18.61
N MET A 517 10.62 -16.51 18.17
CA MET A 517 10.45 -15.05 18.16
C MET A 517 10.57 -14.46 19.58
N ASP A 518 9.94 -15.06 20.60
CA ASP A 518 10.10 -14.65 22.00
C ASP A 518 11.55 -14.67 22.47
N ARG A 519 12.28 -15.75 22.15
CA ARG A 519 13.69 -15.90 22.54
C ARG A 519 14.54 -14.81 21.91
N GLN A 520 14.27 -14.47 20.65
CA GLN A 520 15.01 -13.42 19.96
C GLN A 520 14.69 -12.02 20.51
N LEU A 521 13.43 -11.73 20.86
CA LEU A 521 13.10 -10.47 21.54
C LEU A 521 13.78 -10.36 22.90
N ALA A 522 13.84 -11.44 23.69
CA ALA A 522 14.56 -11.45 24.95
C ALA A 522 16.06 -11.11 24.78
N ARG A 523 16.72 -11.71 23.77
CA ARG A 523 18.11 -11.39 23.43
C ARG A 523 18.26 -9.94 22.95
N ALA A 524 17.33 -9.44 22.13
CA ALA A 524 17.36 -8.07 21.63
C ALA A 524 17.28 -7.04 22.77
N ARG A 525 16.42 -7.25 23.78
CA ARG A 525 16.31 -6.37 24.96
C ARG A 525 17.62 -6.17 25.71
N GLU A 526 18.44 -7.21 25.78
CA GLU A 526 19.74 -7.16 26.48
C GLU A 526 20.80 -6.37 25.69
N LEU A 527 20.61 -6.22 24.37
CA LEU A 527 21.61 -5.63 23.46
C LEU A 527 21.29 -4.20 23.04
N VAL A 528 20.03 -3.77 23.05
CA VAL A 528 19.65 -2.42 22.63
C VAL A 528 20.33 -1.35 23.49
N ASP A 529 21.00 -0.41 22.82
CA ASP A 529 21.88 0.59 23.42
C ASP A 529 21.50 2.05 23.13
N THR A 530 20.57 2.30 22.21
CA THR A 530 20.07 3.64 21.86
C THR A 530 18.59 3.79 22.13
N ASP A 531 18.14 5.04 22.36
CA ASP A 531 16.73 5.32 22.60
C ASP A 531 15.88 5.06 21.35
N GLU A 532 16.42 5.34 20.15
CA GLU A 532 15.75 5.02 18.89
C GLU A 532 15.59 3.52 18.66
N ALA A 533 16.62 2.72 18.91
CA ALA A 533 16.51 1.26 18.78
C ALA A 533 15.55 0.68 19.83
N ARG A 534 15.53 1.23 21.05
CA ARG A 534 14.60 0.82 22.12
C ARG A 534 13.16 1.09 21.73
N ALA A 535 12.88 2.29 21.22
CA ALA A 535 11.55 2.66 20.74
C ALA A 535 11.02 1.73 19.65
N ARG A 536 11.86 1.40 18.66
CA ARG A 536 11.50 0.48 17.58
C ARG A 536 11.27 -0.94 18.09
N LEU A 537 12.11 -1.41 19.02
CA LEU A 537 11.94 -2.71 19.66
C LEU A 537 10.63 -2.77 20.45
N GLU A 538 10.30 -1.75 21.26
CA GLU A 538 9.05 -1.68 22.00
C GLU A 538 7.81 -1.73 21.09
N LEU A 539 7.87 -1.12 19.91
CA LEU A 539 6.82 -1.21 18.90
C LEU A 539 6.65 -2.64 18.38
N VAL A 540 7.76 -3.31 18.01
CA VAL A 540 7.73 -4.72 17.58
C VAL A 540 7.18 -5.61 18.69
N GLU A 541 7.62 -5.41 19.94
CA GLU A 541 7.19 -6.21 21.07
C GLU A 541 5.70 -6.05 21.39
N ALA A 542 5.17 -4.82 21.34
CA ALA A 542 3.75 -4.58 21.55
C ALA A 542 2.91 -5.29 20.49
N GLU A 543 3.33 -5.19 19.22
CA GLU A 543 2.64 -5.84 18.11
C GLU A 543 2.72 -7.37 18.18
N PHE A 544 3.91 -7.88 18.49
CA PHE A 544 4.11 -9.31 18.65
C PHE A 544 3.32 -9.87 19.83
N ARG A 545 3.22 -9.16 20.96
CA ARG A 545 2.45 -9.60 22.13
C ARG A 545 0.97 -9.84 21.80
N TYR A 546 0.38 -8.95 21.00
CA TYR A 546 -0.99 -9.12 20.51
C TYR A 546 -1.11 -10.31 19.54
N LEU A 547 -0.21 -10.41 18.56
CA LEU A 547 -0.18 -11.54 17.63
C LEU A 547 -0.02 -12.88 18.36
N HIS A 548 0.89 -12.92 19.34
CA HIS A 548 1.20 -14.09 20.14
C HIS A 548 -0.01 -14.52 20.96
N SER A 549 -0.71 -13.60 21.62
CA SER A 549 -1.92 -13.93 22.41
C SER A 549 -3.03 -14.48 21.52
N VAL A 550 -3.26 -13.89 20.34
CA VAL A 550 -4.24 -14.39 19.36
C VAL A 550 -3.88 -15.79 18.86
N ALA A 551 -2.63 -15.98 18.39
CA ALA A 551 -2.19 -17.26 17.85
C ALA A 551 -2.19 -18.37 18.91
N SER A 552 -1.73 -18.07 20.13
CA SER A 552 -1.69 -19.03 21.25
C SER A 552 -3.10 -19.48 21.64
N THR A 553 -4.05 -18.57 21.75
CA THR A 553 -5.45 -18.91 22.01
C THR A 553 -6.02 -19.80 20.92
N TYR A 554 -5.73 -19.54 19.65
CA TYR A 554 -6.17 -20.44 18.58
C TYR A 554 -5.53 -21.81 18.63
N HIS A 555 -4.28 -21.96 19.08
CA HIS A 555 -3.67 -23.29 19.27
C HIS A 555 -4.37 -24.09 20.35
N VAL A 556 -4.72 -23.46 21.48
CA VAL A 556 -5.51 -24.12 22.53
C VAL A 556 -6.93 -24.42 22.03
N PHE A 557 -7.51 -23.52 21.23
CA PHE A 557 -8.82 -23.76 20.62
C PHE A 557 -8.80 -24.96 19.66
N ARG A 558 -7.73 -25.14 18.88
CA ARG A 558 -7.53 -26.31 18.01
C ARG A 558 -7.41 -27.59 18.83
N ALA A 559 -6.69 -27.56 19.94
CA ALA A 559 -6.62 -28.71 20.85
C ALA A 559 -8.02 -29.05 21.42
N TYR A 560 -8.78 -28.06 21.84
CA TYR A 560 -10.17 -28.22 22.28
C TYR A 560 -11.08 -28.77 21.16
N GLN A 561 -10.91 -28.31 19.92
CA GLN A 561 -11.62 -28.82 18.74
C GLN A 561 -11.37 -30.31 18.48
N VAL A 562 -10.15 -30.77 18.71
CA VAL A 562 -9.79 -32.18 18.56
C VAL A 562 -10.34 -33.01 19.72
N ALA A 563 -10.32 -32.48 20.94
CA ALA A 563 -10.76 -33.18 22.15
C ALA A 563 -11.48 -32.22 23.12
N PRO A 564 -12.80 -32.04 23.00
CA PRO A 564 -13.55 -31.12 23.86
C PRO A 564 -13.71 -31.70 25.27
N THR A 565 -12.70 -31.50 26.10
CA THR A 565 -12.66 -31.94 27.51
C THR A 565 -12.70 -30.75 28.44
N LEU A 566 -13.19 -30.94 29.67
CA LEU A 566 -13.22 -29.87 30.69
C LEU A 566 -11.83 -29.24 30.94
N PRO A 567 -10.72 -30.00 31.05
CA PRO A 567 -9.40 -29.38 31.19
C PRO A 567 -8.99 -28.50 30.00
N LEU A 568 -9.30 -28.90 28.76
CA LEU A 568 -9.01 -28.09 27.58
C LEU A 568 -9.93 -26.88 27.46
N PHE A 569 -11.19 -26.99 27.91
CA PHE A 569 -12.10 -25.87 28.05
C PHE A 569 -11.57 -24.83 29.06
N ASP A 570 -11.12 -25.29 30.22
CA ASP A 570 -10.54 -24.42 31.26
C ASP A 570 -9.24 -23.75 30.78
N ALA A 571 -8.35 -24.50 30.13
CA ALA A 571 -7.15 -23.94 29.53
C ALA A 571 -7.48 -22.91 28.43
N LEU A 572 -8.54 -23.14 27.65
CA LEU A 572 -8.99 -22.20 26.64
C LEU A 572 -9.55 -20.91 27.26
N ALA A 573 -10.35 -21.04 28.32
CA ALA A 573 -10.87 -19.91 29.08
C ALA A 573 -9.73 -19.02 29.60
N GLU A 574 -8.71 -19.63 30.21
CA GLU A 574 -7.53 -18.92 30.71
C GLU A 574 -6.76 -18.20 29.59
N GLN A 575 -6.62 -18.82 28.41
CA GLN A 575 -5.98 -18.17 27.26
C GLN A 575 -6.79 -17.00 26.70
N VAL A 576 -8.12 -17.11 26.68
CA VAL A 576 -8.99 -16.00 26.27
C VAL A 576 -8.89 -14.84 27.29
N GLU A 577 -8.89 -15.12 28.59
CA GLU A 577 -8.62 -14.11 29.63
C GLU A 577 -7.24 -13.46 29.48
N ASN A 578 -6.20 -14.24 29.15
CA ASN A 578 -4.87 -13.71 28.87
C ASN A 578 -4.86 -12.79 27.63
N TYR A 579 -5.63 -13.14 26.59
CA TYR A 579 -5.85 -12.26 25.45
C TYR A 579 -6.50 -10.93 25.87
N HIS A 580 -7.59 -10.96 26.65
CA HIS A 580 -8.24 -9.72 27.10
C HIS A 580 -7.30 -8.86 27.94
N ARG A 581 -6.57 -9.45 28.90
CA ARG A 581 -5.55 -8.71 29.67
C ARG A 581 -4.47 -8.09 28.79
N THR A 582 -4.01 -8.84 27.78
CA THR A 582 -3.04 -8.33 26.80
C THR A 582 -3.64 -7.17 26.02
N TYR A 583 -4.86 -7.33 25.50
CA TYR A 583 -5.57 -6.29 24.77
C TYR A 583 -5.75 -5.04 25.62
N ASP A 584 -6.26 -5.14 26.84
CA ASP A 584 -6.47 -4.01 27.75
C ASP A 584 -5.15 -3.31 28.10
N SER A 585 -4.04 -4.05 28.24
CA SER A 585 -2.71 -3.46 28.45
C SER A 585 -2.21 -2.64 27.26
N LEU A 586 -2.67 -2.99 26.06
CA LEU A 586 -2.39 -2.27 24.81
C LEU A 586 -3.46 -1.22 24.49
N TYR A 587 -4.59 -1.22 25.21
CA TYR A 587 -5.74 -0.33 25.03
C TYR A 587 -6.24 0.27 26.37
N PRO A 588 -5.37 0.94 27.16
CA PRO A 588 -5.82 1.58 28.39
C PRO A 588 -6.95 2.57 28.10
N GLU A 589 -8.07 2.45 28.83
CA GLU A 589 -9.27 3.27 28.65
C GLU A 589 -9.90 3.20 27.24
N GLY A 590 -9.68 2.09 26.52
CA GLY A 590 -10.18 1.91 25.15
C GLY A 590 -9.42 2.72 24.10
N LYS A 591 -8.31 3.37 24.49
CA LYS A 591 -7.39 4.06 23.58
C LYS A 591 -6.14 3.24 23.43
N ALA A 592 -5.76 3.03 22.19
CA ALA A 592 -4.58 2.25 21.90
C ALA A 592 -3.30 2.95 22.36
N LEU A 593 -2.41 2.19 23.00
CA LEU A 593 -1.09 2.63 23.40
C LEU A 593 -0.23 2.86 22.15
N SER A 594 0.57 3.92 22.16
CA SER A 594 1.64 4.09 21.19
C SER A 594 3.02 3.95 21.86
N PRO A 595 3.63 2.75 21.82
CA PRO A 595 4.92 2.48 22.46
C PRO A 595 6.07 3.24 21.76
N GLY A 596 7.22 3.36 22.43
CA GLY A 596 8.44 3.88 21.81
C GLY A 596 8.37 5.33 21.32
N GLY A 597 7.48 6.16 21.86
CA GLY A 597 7.36 7.56 21.44
C GLY A 597 6.66 7.78 20.09
N TYR A 598 6.11 6.74 19.47
CA TYR A 598 5.36 6.81 18.20
C TYR A 598 3.95 7.41 18.34
N ARG A 599 3.75 8.43 19.19
CA ARG A 599 2.44 8.94 19.67
C ARG A 599 1.36 9.16 18.60
N LYS A 600 1.77 9.36 17.34
CA LYS A 600 0.88 9.67 16.21
C LYS A 600 0.58 8.47 15.29
N LEU A 601 1.31 7.34 15.38
CA LEU A 601 1.03 6.16 14.55
C LEU A 601 -0.36 5.63 14.89
N ARG A 602 -1.25 5.52 13.89
CA ARG A 602 -2.53 4.85 14.08
C ARG A 602 -2.27 3.42 14.49
N THR A 603 -2.61 3.14 15.73
CA THR A 603 -2.20 1.93 16.43
C THR A 603 -2.54 0.65 15.67
N PRO A 604 -1.71 -0.39 15.82
CA PRO A 604 -1.73 -1.57 14.95
C PRO A 604 -2.90 -2.53 15.19
N PHE A 605 -3.77 -2.31 16.18
CA PHE A 605 -4.83 -3.28 16.54
C PHE A 605 -6.28 -2.79 16.38
N GLY A 606 -6.51 -1.63 15.77
CA GLY A 606 -7.87 -1.21 15.38
C GLY A 606 -8.16 -1.66 13.96
N THR A 607 -9.11 -2.56 13.71
CA THR A 607 -9.37 -3.00 12.32
C THR A 607 -9.71 -1.87 11.36
N GLY A 608 -9.27 -2.01 10.12
CA GLY A 608 -9.71 -1.17 9.03
C GLY A 608 -10.89 -1.75 8.21
N TRP A 609 -11.93 -0.91 8.08
CA TRP A 609 -13.11 -0.89 7.16
C TRP A 609 -14.26 -1.92 7.27
N PRO A 610 -15.55 -1.47 7.22
CA PRO A 610 -16.17 -0.49 8.09
C PRO A 610 -17.36 -1.11 8.86
N SER A 611 -17.32 -1.02 10.18
CA SER A 611 -18.47 -0.51 10.96
C SER A 611 -17.90 -0.21 12.33
N GLY A 612 -17.65 1.07 12.60
CA GLY A 612 -16.98 1.57 13.81
C GLY A 612 -17.77 1.39 15.09
N THR A 613 -18.16 0.16 15.41
CA THR A 613 -18.97 -0.19 16.58
C THR A 613 -18.79 -1.63 17.08
N ARG A 614 -17.91 -2.46 16.48
CA ARG A 614 -17.75 -3.86 16.91
C ARG A 614 -16.58 -4.01 17.90
N PRO A 615 -16.80 -4.60 19.10
CA PRO A 615 -15.72 -5.04 19.99
C PRO A 615 -14.73 -5.95 19.26
N MET A 616 -13.45 -5.87 19.59
CA MET A 616 -12.37 -6.63 18.92
C MET A 616 -12.57 -8.15 18.94
N GLU A 617 -13.26 -8.67 19.96
CA GLU A 617 -13.70 -10.07 20.08
C GLU A 617 -14.56 -10.51 18.88
N LYS A 618 -15.39 -9.62 18.33
CA LYS A 618 -16.23 -9.92 17.16
C LYS A 618 -15.46 -9.93 15.83
N VAL A 619 -14.21 -9.47 15.84
CA VAL A 619 -13.31 -9.49 14.66
C VAL A 619 -12.53 -10.79 14.61
N VAL A 620 -11.94 -11.21 15.73
CA VAL A 620 -11.21 -12.49 15.84
C VAL A 620 -12.16 -13.68 15.91
N GLY A 621 -13.41 -13.48 16.34
CA GLY A 621 -14.45 -14.51 16.38
C GLY A 621 -14.19 -15.57 17.45
N PRO A 622 -14.87 -16.73 17.38
CA PRO A 622 -14.69 -17.80 18.34
C PRO A 622 -13.22 -18.24 18.46
N PRO A 623 -12.72 -18.47 19.69
CA PRO A 623 -13.47 -18.53 20.95
C PRO A 623 -13.43 -17.23 21.78
N PHE A 624 -12.96 -16.11 21.21
CA PHE A 624 -12.75 -14.87 21.95
C PHE A 624 -14.03 -14.15 22.35
N ASP A 625 -15.16 -14.49 21.72
CA ASP A 625 -16.48 -13.95 22.00
C ASP A 625 -17.35 -14.89 22.87
N TRP A 626 -16.75 -15.94 23.44
CA TRP A 626 -17.44 -16.90 24.28
C TRP A 626 -17.61 -16.40 25.72
N ASP A 627 -18.80 -16.60 26.27
CA ASP A 627 -19.08 -16.42 27.70
C ASP A 627 -18.75 -17.72 28.46
N PHE A 628 -17.48 -17.87 28.84
CA PHE A 628 -16.99 -19.08 29.51
C PHE A 628 -17.67 -19.35 30.86
N ALA A 629 -18.08 -18.31 31.58
CA ALA A 629 -18.79 -18.47 32.86
C ALA A 629 -20.16 -19.11 32.63
N LYS A 630 -20.94 -18.56 31.69
CA LYS A 630 -22.26 -19.10 31.34
C LYS A 630 -22.18 -20.51 30.72
N LEU A 631 -21.18 -20.76 29.88
CA LEU A 631 -20.94 -22.08 29.30
C LEU A 631 -20.52 -23.12 30.36
N ARG A 632 -19.84 -22.69 31.43
CA ARG A 632 -19.51 -23.56 32.55
C ARG A 632 -20.74 -23.89 33.40
N GLU A 633 -21.63 -22.92 33.61
CA GLU A 633 -22.87 -23.10 34.35
C GLU A 633 -23.87 -24.05 33.66
N SER A 634 -23.91 -24.07 32.32
CA SER A 634 -24.81 -24.97 31.58
C SER A 634 -24.39 -26.44 31.64
N GLY A 635 -23.12 -26.74 31.99
CA GLY A 635 -22.57 -28.09 32.00
C GLY A 635 -22.37 -28.72 30.62
N GLU A 636 -22.70 -27.99 29.55
CA GLU A 636 -22.55 -28.42 28.16
C GLU A 636 -21.30 -27.77 27.55
N LEU A 637 -20.32 -28.60 27.21
CA LEU A 637 -19.13 -28.14 26.49
C LEU A 637 -19.54 -27.69 25.08
N PRO A 638 -19.26 -26.44 24.66
CA PRO A 638 -19.66 -25.95 23.36
C PRO A 638 -19.07 -26.83 22.25
N ASN A 639 -19.93 -27.26 21.31
CA ASN A 639 -19.50 -28.06 20.16
C ASN A 639 -18.47 -27.25 19.37
N PRO A 640 -17.22 -27.72 19.28
CA PRO A 640 -16.15 -26.93 18.70
C PRO A 640 -16.10 -27.08 17.17
N ILE A 641 -16.91 -27.99 16.62
CA ILE A 641 -17.10 -28.15 15.19
C ILE A 641 -17.76 -26.88 14.68
N ILE A 642 -17.01 -26.10 13.91
CA ILE A 642 -17.63 -25.19 12.96
C ILE A 642 -18.29 -26.11 11.93
N GLU A 643 -19.55 -26.46 12.15
CA GLU A 643 -20.28 -27.22 11.15
C GLU A 643 -20.16 -26.42 9.84
N PRO A 644 -19.77 -27.05 8.72
CA PRO A 644 -20.09 -26.44 7.44
C PRO A 644 -21.59 -26.20 7.51
N ARG A 645 -22.07 -24.95 7.46
CA ARG A 645 -23.52 -24.71 7.53
C ARG A 645 -24.10 -25.55 6.40
N ILE A 646 -25.04 -26.47 6.60
CA ILE A 646 -25.66 -27.20 5.49
C ILE A 646 -27.10 -26.72 5.36
N ARG A 647 -27.50 -26.14 4.21
CA ARG A 647 -28.93 -26.03 3.83
C ARG A 647 -29.19 -27.06 2.75
N GLY A 648 -30.20 -27.91 2.96
CA GLY A 648 -30.75 -28.78 1.90
C GLY A 648 -29.78 -29.84 1.35
N GLY A 649 -28.72 -30.19 2.06
CA GLY A 649 -27.72 -31.17 1.60
C GLY A 649 -26.45 -30.56 0.96
N GLU A 650 -26.32 -29.23 0.88
CA GLU A 650 -25.09 -28.55 0.45
C GLU A 650 -24.52 -27.59 1.51
N ILE A 651 -23.19 -27.50 1.55
CA ILE A 651 -22.40 -26.66 2.46
C ILE A 651 -22.57 -25.15 2.11
N LEU A 652 -23.36 -24.44 2.90
CA LEU A 652 -23.43 -22.98 3.08
C LEU A 652 -22.23 -22.38 3.83
N LYS A 653 -21.96 -21.12 3.49
CA LYS A 653 -20.83 -20.28 3.95
C LYS A 653 -20.97 -19.75 5.40
N PRO A 654 -19.86 -19.42 6.09
CA PRO A 654 -19.87 -18.99 7.50
C PRO A 654 -20.31 -17.52 7.69
N TYR A 655 -20.93 -17.24 8.85
CA TYR A 655 -21.54 -15.99 9.38
C TYR A 655 -21.23 -14.62 8.72
N GLY A 656 -22.19 -13.68 8.63
CA GLY A 656 -23.57 -13.67 9.13
C GLY A 656 -24.33 -12.38 8.81
N ALA A 657 -25.65 -12.48 8.83
CA ALA A 657 -26.50 -11.41 9.35
C ALA A 657 -27.36 -12.06 10.42
N ALA A 658 -27.41 -11.43 11.60
CA ALA A 658 -28.46 -11.71 12.55
C ALA A 658 -29.81 -11.53 11.83
N ASP A 659 -30.65 -12.55 11.94
CA ASP A 659 -32.08 -12.37 11.88
C ASP A 659 -32.46 -11.35 12.95
N GLU A 660 -32.70 -10.12 12.52
CA GLU A 660 -33.64 -9.19 13.14
C GLU A 660 -33.87 -8.02 12.17
N ARG A 661 -34.55 -8.35 11.08
CA ARG A 661 -35.59 -7.45 10.55
C ARG A 661 -36.80 -8.32 10.27
N VAL A 662 -37.63 -8.45 11.31
CA VAL A 662 -39.02 -8.85 11.15
C VAL A 662 -39.66 -7.86 10.16
N GLY A 663 -40.02 -8.41 9.01
CA GLY A 663 -40.87 -7.81 8.00
C GLY A 663 -41.40 -8.96 7.16
N GLN A 664 -42.47 -9.61 7.65
CA GLN A 664 -43.21 -10.65 6.92
C GLN A 664 -43.52 -10.19 5.49
N THR A 665 -43.26 -11.03 4.48
CA THR A 665 -44.28 -11.72 3.66
C THR A 665 -43.68 -12.50 2.48
N ASP A 666 -44.05 -13.78 2.44
CA ASP A 666 -44.41 -14.69 1.34
C ASP A 666 -43.44 -15.12 0.21
N GLY A 667 -43.20 -16.44 0.17
CA GLY A 667 -43.03 -17.24 -1.05
C GLY A 667 -41.64 -17.82 -1.32
N ASP A 668 -41.30 -18.96 -0.70
CA ASP A 668 -40.09 -19.76 -0.99
C ASP A 668 -40.12 -20.33 -2.42
N VAL A 669 -39.11 -20.00 -3.23
CA VAL A 669 -38.76 -20.72 -4.47
C VAL A 669 -37.30 -21.14 -4.36
N ARG A 670 -37.04 -22.46 -4.27
CA ARG A 670 -35.68 -23.04 -4.26
C ARG A 670 -35.18 -23.20 -5.69
N ILE A 671 -33.87 -23.02 -5.92
CA ILE A 671 -33.24 -22.94 -7.25
C ILE A 671 -32.09 -23.97 -7.35
N ASP A 672 -32.03 -24.75 -8.44
CA ASP A 672 -30.97 -25.72 -8.75
C ASP A 672 -29.61 -25.00 -9.01
N PRO A 673 -28.55 -25.34 -8.26
CA PRO A 673 -27.25 -24.66 -8.34
C PRO A 673 -26.42 -24.98 -9.61
N ARG A 674 -26.82 -25.96 -10.43
CA ARG A 674 -26.15 -26.29 -11.71
C ARG A 674 -26.72 -25.51 -12.90
N THR A 675 -27.99 -25.13 -12.86
CA THR A 675 -28.73 -24.54 -13.99
C THR A 675 -29.33 -23.18 -13.68
N GLY A 676 -29.55 -22.84 -12.40
CA GLY A 676 -30.18 -21.59 -11.97
C GLY A 676 -31.70 -21.54 -12.11
N ALA A 677 -32.38 -22.67 -12.34
CA ALA A 677 -33.84 -22.78 -12.44
C ALA A 677 -34.50 -23.21 -11.11
N PRO A 678 -35.78 -22.85 -10.84
CA PRO A 678 -36.53 -23.37 -9.69
C PRO A 678 -36.59 -24.91 -9.62
N GLU A 679 -36.53 -25.50 -8.42
CA GLU A 679 -36.53 -26.96 -8.17
C GLU A 679 -37.82 -27.71 -8.62
N ASP A 680 -38.83 -27.02 -9.15
CA ASP A 680 -40.05 -27.61 -9.71
C ASP A 680 -40.05 -27.77 -11.24
N GLN A 681 -38.87 -27.70 -11.90
CA GLN A 681 -38.69 -28.06 -13.33
C GLN A 681 -37.59 -29.10 -13.58
#